data_AF-A0A814FMV9-F1
#
_entry.id   AF-A0A814FMV9-F1
#
_cell.length_a   1.000
_cell.length_b   1.000
_cell.length_c   1.000
_cell.angle_alpha   90.00
_cell.angle_beta   90.00
_cell.angle_gamma   90.00
#
_symmetry.space_group_name_H-M   'P 1'
#
loop_
_entity.id
_entity.type
_entity.pdbx_description
1 polymer ?
#
loop_
_entity_poly.entity_id
_entity_poly.type
_entity_poly.pdbx_seq_one_letter_code
_entity_poly.pdbx_strand_id
1 'polypeptide(L)'
;MFEFVWLDCTADSTEENKEIQKKLRHIIEKLRTFDSIETCEKYLRNTPKESIILIVSGAFGRQIIPKIHDLPQIIAFYVFCQNKKPNEEWASKYNKLGIVCTSSSELITSISKDQSTRTGTEENPLISINMKLPSWLYADDLVESLSGREAFLKNEDLNPVERKRRLWGPWNFVAFWLADSINVNTWMIISTMVIGGLAWWEAWLCAWIGYTFSAVFICLSGRIGATYHISFPIVSRSSFGLFGSLWPVFNRSFMACIWYGVQAWLGGECVVLILRSIWPSYGTLPNTLPASFGTNTRDFIGFIIFWTLSLIAIWFPVQKIRILFTVKSIVVPIAAVAFFIWTLVKAKGLGPVIHQPGTLKGSLHAWAWMSGIMSCISNFATLIVNNPDYTRFATRPSAVFWPQLLTIPIELLGEFLDSQPSTGTRIGVFFISLAFALAQLGVNIAANSVSAGSDLTALLPKFLNIRRSGYICAVVGLIICPWNLLASSSTFTSYLSAYSTFLSSVVGVMISDYYFVRKGYLNINELYSGSKQGIYYYTLGVNWRAYVAYIAGILVNVVGFAGELGANISIAAHNMYHLNFYLGFIASALLYYVLCKISPVPACGQKWPSEIIDDDDKEIILDTITINKKEQNDDIKL
;
A
#
# COMPACT_ATOMS: atom_id res chain seq x y z
N MET A 1 -1.88 34.60 -16.82
CA MET A 1 -0.98 34.34 -15.69
C MET A 1 -1.12 35.52 -14.72
N PHE A 2 -1.37 35.26 -13.44
CA PHE A 2 -1.63 36.29 -12.42
C PHE A 2 -0.37 36.49 -11.57
N GLU A 3 0.03 37.74 -11.34
CA GLU A 3 1.09 38.06 -10.37
C GLU A 3 0.47 38.55 -9.07
N PHE A 4 0.91 37.97 -7.94
CA PHE A 4 0.50 38.42 -6.62
C PHE A 4 1.54 39.36 -6.04
N VAL A 5 1.07 40.49 -5.56
CA VAL A 5 1.90 41.51 -4.90
C VAL A 5 1.45 41.62 -3.45
N TRP A 6 2.37 41.44 -2.52
CA TRP A 6 2.13 41.60 -1.07
C TRP A 6 2.86 42.86 -0.58
N LEU A 7 2.12 43.83 -0.05
CA LEU A 7 2.66 45.07 0.52
C LEU A 7 2.42 45.12 2.02
N ASP A 8 3.50 45.05 2.81
CA ASP A 8 3.46 45.14 4.27
C ASP A 8 4.81 45.59 4.84
N CYS A 9 4.83 46.58 5.74
CA CYS A 9 6.07 46.98 6.43
C CYS A 9 6.55 45.96 7.48
N THR A 10 5.69 45.01 7.85
CA THR A 10 6.01 43.92 8.78
C THR A 10 6.26 42.59 8.08
N ALA A 11 6.52 42.63 6.76
CA ALA A 11 6.71 41.45 5.93
C ALA A 11 7.75 40.45 6.50
N ASP A 12 8.67 40.92 7.34
CA ASP A 12 9.67 40.11 8.05
C ASP A 12 9.62 40.11 9.59
N SER A 13 8.70 40.83 10.24
CA SER A 13 8.76 41.06 11.70
C SER A 13 7.76 40.26 12.56
N THR A 14 6.81 39.54 11.96
CA THR A 14 5.93 38.60 12.70
C THR A 14 5.98 37.21 12.08
N GLU A 15 6.17 36.17 12.92
CA GLU A 15 6.17 34.75 12.49
C GLU A 15 4.91 34.39 11.68
N GLU A 16 3.76 34.99 12.05
CA GLU A 16 2.48 34.77 11.38
C GLU A 16 2.50 35.20 9.90
N ASN A 17 3.06 36.37 9.58
CA ASN A 17 3.16 36.86 8.20
C ASN A 17 4.09 35.99 7.34
N LYS A 18 5.21 35.51 7.91
CA LYS A 18 6.12 34.60 7.22
C LYS A 18 5.46 33.25 6.93
N GLU A 19 4.68 32.75 7.87
CA GLU A 19 3.92 31.51 7.69
C GLU A 19 2.86 31.66 6.58
N ILE A 20 2.15 32.79 6.52
CA ILE A 20 1.17 33.09 5.46
C ILE A 20 1.84 33.17 4.10
N GLN A 21 2.94 33.91 3.97
CA GLN A 21 3.68 34.01 2.72
C GLN A 21 4.21 32.64 2.27
N LYS A 22 4.71 31.82 3.20
CA LYS A 22 5.15 30.44 2.90
C LYS A 22 4.01 29.59 2.38
N LYS A 23 2.83 29.64 3.01
CA LYS A 23 1.62 28.93 2.56
C LYS A 23 1.14 29.43 1.20
N LEU A 24 1.14 30.75 0.97
CA LEU A 24 0.75 31.34 -0.31
C LEU A 24 1.69 30.92 -1.43
N ARG A 25 3.02 30.90 -1.22
CA ARG A 25 4.01 30.44 -2.22
C ARG A 25 3.83 28.97 -2.62
N HIS A 26 3.12 28.14 -1.83
CA HIS A 26 2.76 26.78 -2.23
C HIS A 26 1.53 26.72 -3.13
N ILE A 27 0.73 27.79 -3.19
CA ILE A 27 -0.54 27.88 -3.90
C ILE A 27 -0.39 28.72 -5.18
N ILE A 28 0.46 29.75 -5.15
CA ILE A 28 0.62 30.71 -6.26
C ILE A 28 2.03 30.69 -6.84
N GLU A 29 2.12 30.68 -8.18
CA GLU A 29 3.39 30.56 -8.91
C GLU A 29 4.31 31.79 -8.76
N LYS A 30 3.74 32.99 -8.60
CA LYS A 30 4.50 34.27 -8.59
C LYS A 30 3.98 35.20 -7.49
N LEU A 31 4.65 35.18 -6.32
CA LEU A 31 4.41 36.11 -5.20
C LEU A 31 5.61 37.04 -5.02
N ARG A 32 5.37 38.35 -5.20
CA ARG A 32 6.34 39.42 -4.98
C ARG A 32 5.97 40.21 -3.74
N THR A 33 6.94 40.49 -2.88
CA THR A 33 6.75 41.21 -1.61
C THR A 33 7.40 42.59 -1.68
N PHE A 34 6.77 43.60 -1.07
CA PHE A 34 7.28 44.96 -0.92
C PHE A 34 7.12 45.42 0.54
N ASP A 35 8.11 46.17 1.01
CA ASP A 35 8.19 46.76 2.35
C ASP A 35 7.89 48.27 2.35
N SER A 36 8.03 48.93 1.20
CA SER A 36 7.78 50.37 1.00
C SER A 36 6.68 50.63 -0.04
N ILE A 37 5.82 51.61 0.25
CA ILE A 37 4.76 52.10 -0.66
C ILE A 37 5.37 52.64 -1.95
N GLU A 38 6.47 53.39 -1.85
CA GLU A 38 7.08 54.08 -2.99
C GLU A 38 7.62 53.07 -4.01
N THR A 39 8.30 52.03 -3.52
CA THR A 39 8.82 50.93 -4.34
C THR A 39 7.69 50.14 -4.98
N CYS A 40 6.64 49.82 -4.21
CA CYS A 40 5.46 49.12 -4.71
C CYS A 40 4.71 49.92 -5.76
N GLU A 41 4.48 51.22 -5.54
CA GLU A 41 3.79 52.10 -6.48
C GLU A 41 4.58 52.24 -7.79
N LYS A 42 5.89 52.47 -7.70
CA LYS A 42 6.77 52.55 -8.88
C LYS A 42 6.75 51.26 -9.69
N TYR A 43 6.74 50.11 -9.01
CA TYR A 43 6.63 48.81 -9.66
C TYR A 43 5.28 48.63 -10.36
N LEU A 44 4.17 48.88 -9.65
CA LEU A 44 2.83 48.72 -10.20
C LEU A 44 2.59 49.60 -11.43
N ARG A 45 3.17 50.82 -11.49
CA ARG A 45 3.05 51.72 -12.65
C ARG A 45 3.95 51.34 -13.84
N ASN A 46 5.11 50.73 -13.57
CA ASN A 46 6.08 50.38 -14.62
C ASN A 46 5.96 48.93 -15.12
N THR A 47 5.13 48.10 -14.47
CA THR A 47 4.89 46.73 -14.91
C THR A 47 3.96 46.74 -16.13
N PRO A 48 4.25 45.96 -17.19
CA PRO A 48 3.35 45.81 -18.34
C PRO A 48 1.96 45.30 -17.91
N LYS A 49 0.97 45.24 -18.81
CA LYS A 49 -0.43 44.82 -18.55
C LYS A 49 -0.56 43.33 -18.13
N GLU A 50 0.17 42.88 -17.12
CA GLU A 50 -0.06 41.64 -16.39
C GLU A 50 -1.27 41.83 -15.45
N SER A 51 -2.03 40.76 -15.20
CA SER A 51 -3.15 40.82 -14.25
C SER A 51 -2.63 40.66 -12.83
N ILE A 52 -2.64 41.75 -12.06
CA ILE A 52 -2.05 41.84 -10.71
C ILE A 52 -3.14 41.74 -9.64
N ILE A 53 -2.90 40.87 -8.66
CA ILE A 53 -3.68 40.78 -7.42
C ILE A 53 -2.85 41.35 -6.28
N LEU A 54 -3.38 42.37 -5.60
CA LEU A 54 -2.67 43.07 -4.53
C LEU A 54 -3.17 42.63 -3.15
N ILE A 55 -2.26 42.29 -2.23
CA ILE A 55 -2.56 42.01 -0.83
C ILE A 55 -1.89 43.11 0.00
N VAL A 56 -2.67 43.88 0.74
CA VAL A 56 -2.20 45.03 1.51
C VAL A 56 -2.63 44.94 2.96
N SER A 57 -1.80 45.43 3.88
CA SER A 57 -2.23 45.66 5.25
C SER A 57 -3.20 46.85 5.35
N GLY A 58 -4.07 46.87 6.36
CA GLY A 58 -5.08 47.93 6.50
C GLY A 58 -4.53 49.37 6.52
N ALA A 59 -3.36 49.58 7.15
CA ALA A 59 -2.72 50.90 7.23
C ALA A 59 -2.14 51.36 5.87
N PHE A 60 -1.50 50.44 5.14
CA PHE A 60 -0.90 50.71 3.83
C PHE A 60 -1.96 50.81 2.73
N GLY A 61 -3.00 49.97 2.81
CA GLY A 61 -4.14 50.00 1.92
C GLY A 61 -4.75 51.40 1.84
N ARG A 62 -4.95 52.06 2.99
CA ARG A 62 -5.48 53.43 3.06
C ARG A 62 -4.65 54.48 2.34
N GLN A 63 -3.35 54.26 2.18
CA GLN A 63 -2.45 55.21 1.53
C GLN A 63 -2.23 54.88 0.05
N ILE A 64 -2.11 53.60 -0.30
CA ILE A 64 -1.76 53.18 -1.66
C ILE A 64 -2.99 53.03 -2.56
N ILE A 65 -4.08 52.40 -2.08
CA ILE A 65 -5.27 52.10 -2.91
C ILE A 65 -5.87 53.35 -3.56
N PRO A 66 -6.02 54.51 -2.87
CA PRO A 66 -6.49 55.74 -3.52
C PRO A 66 -5.65 56.15 -4.73
N LYS A 67 -4.34 55.85 -4.75
CA LYS A 67 -3.42 56.24 -5.82
C LYS A 67 -3.40 55.28 -7.01
N ILE A 68 -3.80 54.03 -6.80
CA ILE A 68 -3.59 52.93 -7.76
C ILE A 68 -4.86 52.19 -8.17
N HIS A 69 -6.01 52.40 -7.52
CA HIS A 69 -7.24 51.65 -7.79
C HIS A 69 -7.68 51.72 -9.27
N ASP A 70 -7.41 52.84 -9.96
CA ASP A 70 -7.76 53.03 -11.37
C ASP A 70 -6.82 52.32 -12.36
N LEU A 71 -5.71 51.73 -11.90
CA LEU A 71 -4.75 51.05 -12.78
C LEU A 71 -5.38 49.80 -13.42
N PRO A 72 -5.37 49.67 -14.76
CA PRO A 72 -6.03 48.56 -15.46
C PRO A 72 -5.39 47.19 -15.20
N GLN A 73 -4.11 47.15 -14.84
CA GLN A 73 -3.40 45.93 -14.45
C GLN A 73 -3.86 45.36 -13.10
N ILE A 74 -4.45 46.18 -12.21
CA ILE A 74 -4.95 45.71 -10.92
C ILE A 74 -6.36 45.17 -11.12
N ILE A 75 -6.52 43.86 -10.90
CA ILE A 75 -7.79 43.13 -11.10
C ILE A 75 -8.54 42.88 -9.80
N ALA A 76 -7.85 42.87 -8.67
CA ALA A 76 -8.43 42.73 -7.34
C ALA A 76 -7.40 43.17 -6.29
N PHE A 77 -7.89 43.65 -5.15
CA PHE A 77 -7.07 43.81 -3.95
C PHE A 77 -7.75 43.22 -2.71
N TYR A 78 -6.92 42.67 -1.82
CA TYR A 78 -7.32 42.08 -0.54
C TYR A 78 -6.69 42.87 0.60
N VAL A 79 -7.46 43.10 1.65
CA VAL A 79 -7.00 43.83 2.84
C VAL A 79 -6.84 42.85 3.99
N PHE A 80 -5.62 42.68 4.49
CA PHE A 80 -5.32 41.87 5.66
C PHE A 80 -5.13 42.77 6.89
N CYS A 81 -5.99 42.67 7.90
CA CYS A 81 -5.93 43.53 9.07
C CYS A 81 -6.54 42.88 10.31
N GLN A 82 -6.12 43.31 11.51
CA GLN A 82 -6.71 42.83 12.77
C GLN A 82 -8.10 43.41 13.03
N ASN A 83 -8.37 44.65 12.56
CA ASN A 83 -9.63 45.37 12.79
C ASN A 83 -10.49 45.43 11.51
N LYS A 84 -11.44 44.49 11.38
CA LYS A 84 -12.26 44.32 10.16
C LYS A 84 -13.16 45.52 9.82
N LYS A 85 -14.10 45.86 10.71
CA LYS A 85 -15.17 46.85 10.49
C LYS A 85 -14.69 48.18 9.85
N PRO A 86 -13.73 48.91 10.44
CA PRO A 86 -13.32 50.22 9.89
C PRO A 86 -12.54 50.11 8.57
N ASN A 87 -11.96 48.94 8.25
CA ASN A 87 -11.28 48.72 6.98
C ASN A 87 -12.24 48.25 5.89
N GLU A 88 -13.30 47.53 6.25
CA GLU A 88 -14.37 47.12 5.35
C GLU A 88 -15.22 48.31 4.89
N GLU A 89 -15.61 49.20 5.81
CA GLU A 89 -16.29 50.47 5.48
C GLU A 89 -15.47 51.36 4.54
N TRP A 90 -14.14 51.43 4.75
CA TRP A 90 -13.25 52.18 3.87
C TRP A 90 -13.07 51.50 2.51
N ALA A 91 -12.78 50.21 2.48
CA ALA A 91 -12.43 49.48 1.27
C ALA A 91 -13.63 49.27 0.35
N SER A 92 -14.85 49.21 0.89
CA SER A 92 -16.11 49.08 0.13
C SER A 92 -16.35 50.21 -0.88
N LYS A 93 -15.62 51.32 -0.75
CA LYS A 93 -15.65 52.45 -1.69
C LYS A 93 -15.01 52.13 -3.06
N TYR A 94 -14.28 51.03 -3.16
CA TYR A 94 -13.54 50.66 -4.38
C TYR A 94 -14.12 49.38 -4.99
N ASN A 95 -14.39 49.42 -6.30
CA ASN A 95 -15.01 48.33 -7.06
C ASN A 95 -14.13 47.07 -7.26
N LYS A 96 -12.83 47.18 -7.00
CA LYS A 96 -11.85 46.09 -7.12
C LYS A 96 -11.55 45.39 -5.79
N LEU A 97 -12.31 45.65 -4.74
CA LEU A 97 -12.16 44.96 -3.47
C LEU A 97 -12.56 43.48 -3.62
N GLY A 98 -11.64 42.58 -3.25
CA GLY A 98 -11.96 41.15 -3.08
C GLY A 98 -12.64 40.92 -1.73
N ILE A 99 -11.86 40.98 -0.65
CA ILE A 99 -12.37 40.85 0.73
C ILE A 99 -11.42 41.51 1.74
N VAL A 100 -11.96 41.89 2.89
CA VAL A 100 -11.20 42.28 4.09
C VAL A 100 -11.11 41.08 5.03
N CYS A 101 -9.90 40.57 5.24
CA CYS A 101 -9.62 39.36 6.01
C CYS A 101 -8.98 39.68 7.35
N THR A 102 -9.40 38.96 8.39
CA THR A 102 -8.77 39.00 9.73
C THR A 102 -7.95 37.77 10.04
N SER A 103 -8.07 36.70 9.24
CA SER A 103 -7.32 35.47 9.41
C SER A 103 -6.64 35.01 8.12
N SER A 104 -5.55 34.27 8.28
CA SER A 104 -4.82 33.64 7.18
C SER A 104 -5.69 32.67 6.36
N SER A 105 -6.59 31.96 7.03
CA SER A 105 -7.49 30.98 6.40
C SER A 105 -8.52 31.64 5.49
N GLU A 106 -9.09 32.78 5.90
CA GLU A 106 -10.01 33.57 5.08
C GLU A 106 -9.33 34.10 3.81
N LEU A 107 -8.09 34.60 3.96
CA LEU A 107 -7.30 35.12 2.86
C LEU A 107 -6.98 34.03 1.82
N ILE A 108 -6.48 32.88 2.28
CA ILE A 108 -6.12 31.76 1.40
C ILE A 108 -7.35 31.19 0.69
N THR A 109 -8.47 31.03 1.41
CA THR A 109 -9.72 30.49 0.85
C THR A 109 -10.27 31.42 -0.23
N SER A 110 -10.25 32.74 0.00
CA SER A 110 -10.78 33.73 -0.94
C SER A 110 -9.91 33.83 -2.20
N ILE A 111 -8.59 33.82 -2.04
CA ILE A 111 -7.65 33.81 -3.17
C ILE A 111 -7.82 32.53 -4.01
N SER A 112 -7.97 31.38 -3.37
CA SER A 112 -8.15 30.09 -4.05
C SER A 112 -9.48 30.04 -4.81
N LYS A 113 -10.55 30.60 -4.22
CA LYS A 113 -11.85 30.73 -4.88
C LYS A 113 -11.77 31.63 -6.10
N ASP A 114 -11.22 32.84 -5.98
CA ASP A 114 -11.11 33.77 -7.11
C ASP A 114 -10.17 33.27 -8.22
N GLN A 115 -9.15 32.47 -7.88
CA GLN A 115 -8.36 31.72 -8.87
C GLN A 115 -9.24 30.75 -9.66
N SER A 116 -10.04 29.92 -8.98
CA SER A 116 -10.88 28.90 -9.62
C SER A 116 -12.00 29.46 -10.50
N THR A 117 -12.59 30.61 -10.11
CA THR A 117 -13.61 31.30 -10.91
C THR A 117 -13.01 31.91 -12.18
N ARG A 118 -11.77 32.41 -12.10
CA ARG A 118 -11.12 33.14 -13.19
C ARG A 118 -10.34 32.25 -14.18
N THR A 119 -9.96 31.04 -13.78
CA THR A 119 -9.36 30.03 -14.67
C THR A 119 -10.39 29.22 -15.46
N GLY A 120 -11.70 29.50 -15.30
CA GLY A 120 -12.77 28.82 -16.03
C GLY A 120 -13.04 27.40 -15.54
N THR A 121 -12.65 27.07 -14.31
CA THR A 121 -12.84 25.75 -13.70
C THR A 121 -14.13 25.62 -12.88
N GLU A 122 -15.16 26.44 -13.14
CA GLU A 122 -16.49 26.20 -12.55
C GLU A 122 -17.18 25.02 -13.24
N GLU A 123 -17.37 23.93 -12.49
CA GLU A 123 -18.37 22.92 -12.81
C GLU A 123 -19.77 23.49 -12.64
N ASN A 124 -20.64 23.13 -13.58
CA ASN A 124 -22.03 23.56 -13.72
C ASN A 124 -22.81 23.45 -12.37
N PRO A 125 -23.48 24.52 -11.88
CA PRO A 125 -24.09 24.54 -10.54
C PRO A 125 -25.26 23.55 -10.34
N LEU A 126 -25.77 22.95 -11.42
CA LEU A 126 -26.92 22.04 -11.37
C LEU A 126 -26.55 20.59 -10.98
N ILE A 127 -25.28 20.27 -10.72
CA ILE A 127 -24.85 18.91 -10.34
C ILE A 127 -24.20 18.84 -8.94
N SER A 128 -23.89 19.95 -8.27
CA SER A 128 -23.30 19.89 -6.92
C SER A 128 -24.37 19.86 -5.83
N ILE A 129 -24.87 18.67 -5.49
CA ILE A 129 -25.36 18.42 -4.12
C ILE A 129 -24.12 18.43 -3.22
N ASN A 130 -23.69 19.62 -2.80
CA ASN A 130 -22.57 19.79 -1.88
C ASN A 130 -23.08 19.57 -0.46
N MET A 131 -23.51 18.34 -0.16
CA MET A 131 -23.75 17.89 1.20
C MET A 131 -22.37 17.79 1.87
N LYS A 132 -21.98 18.85 2.60
CA LYS A 132 -20.79 18.80 3.45
C LYS A 132 -20.98 17.67 4.45
N LEU A 133 -20.28 16.56 4.21
CA LEU A 133 -20.24 15.44 5.14
C LEU A 133 -19.66 15.92 6.49
N PRO A 134 -20.02 15.30 7.61
CA PRO A 134 -19.45 15.65 8.90
C PRO A 134 -17.92 15.51 8.91
N SER A 135 -17.21 16.41 9.58
CA SER A 135 -15.74 16.44 9.63
C SER A 135 -15.12 15.13 10.15
N TRP A 136 -15.79 14.41 11.07
CA TRP A 136 -15.32 13.09 11.56
C TRP A 136 -15.25 12.00 10.47
N LEU A 137 -15.97 12.18 9.36
CA LEU A 137 -15.98 11.24 8.25
C LEU A 137 -14.71 11.36 7.39
N TYR A 138 -14.05 12.52 7.40
CA TYR A 138 -12.80 12.74 6.67
C TYR A 138 -11.65 12.04 7.40
N ALA A 139 -10.65 11.63 6.63
CA ALA A 139 -9.45 11.01 7.17
C ALA A 139 -8.51 12.04 7.82
N ASP A 140 -8.51 13.28 7.31
CA ASP A 140 -7.64 14.39 7.70
C ASP A 140 -8.28 15.74 7.33
N ASP A 141 -8.03 16.77 8.13
CA ASP A 141 -8.57 18.14 7.98
C ASP A 141 -8.05 18.82 6.71
N LEU A 142 -6.82 18.48 6.28
CA LEU A 142 -6.24 18.98 5.02
C LEU A 142 -7.04 18.51 3.79
N VAL A 143 -7.61 17.31 3.85
CA VAL A 143 -8.38 16.71 2.74
C VAL A 143 -9.79 17.28 2.66
N GLU A 144 -10.33 17.84 3.76
CA GLU A 144 -11.60 18.56 3.75
C GLU A 144 -11.56 19.78 2.82
N SER A 145 -10.40 20.46 2.76
CA SER A 145 -10.21 21.66 1.95
C SER A 145 -10.03 21.40 0.45
N LEU A 146 -9.75 20.16 0.05
CA LEU A 146 -9.47 19.77 -1.33
C LEU A 146 -10.75 19.30 -2.04
N SER A 147 -10.97 19.76 -3.27
CA SER A 147 -12.10 19.34 -4.10
C SER A 147 -11.63 18.60 -5.36
N GLY A 148 -12.49 17.75 -5.91
CA GLY A 148 -12.23 17.04 -7.17
C GLY A 148 -11.13 15.98 -7.10
N ARG A 149 -10.31 15.89 -8.15
CA ARG A 149 -9.34 14.81 -8.38
C ARG A 149 -8.15 14.83 -7.42
N GLU A 150 -7.78 15.99 -6.90
CA GLU A 150 -6.65 16.12 -5.97
C GLU A 150 -6.97 15.52 -4.60
N ALA A 151 -8.22 15.66 -4.15
CA ALA A 151 -8.72 15.00 -2.95
C ALA A 151 -8.70 13.47 -3.06
N PHE A 152 -8.74 12.94 -4.30
CA PHE A 152 -8.64 11.50 -4.57
C PHE A 152 -7.19 10.96 -4.55
N LEU A 153 -6.19 11.84 -4.39
CA LEU A 153 -4.78 11.43 -4.45
C LEU A 153 -3.99 11.75 -3.18
N LYS A 154 -4.47 12.70 -2.38
CA LYS A 154 -3.80 13.17 -1.16
C LYS A 154 -4.35 12.48 0.08
N ASN A 155 -3.46 11.83 0.81
CA ASN A 155 -3.68 11.28 2.14
C ASN A 155 -2.33 11.16 2.84
N GLU A 156 -2.24 11.57 4.11
CA GLU A 156 -0.99 11.57 4.88
C GLU A 156 -0.34 10.18 4.95
N ASP A 157 -1.14 9.12 5.10
CA ASP A 157 -0.64 7.73 5.21
C ASP A 157 -0.03 7.21 3.88
N LEU A 158 -0.45 7.78 2.75
CA LEU A 158 0.02 7.40 1.42
C LEU A 158 1.26 8.17 0.96
N ASN A 159 1.58 9.31 1.59
CA ASN A 159 2.73 10.13 1.23
C ASN A 159 4.06 9.36 1.39
N PRO A 160 5.12 9.74 0.64
CA PRO A 160 6.44 9.14 0.84
C PRO A 160 6.89 9.28 2.30
N VAL A 161 7.43 8.21 2.89
CA VAL A 161 7.81 8.20 4.31
C VAL A 161 8.97 9.16 4.56
N GLU A 162 8.83 10.07 5.51
CA GLU A 162 9.89 11.00 5.88
C GLU A 162 11.06 10.30 6.60
N ARG A 163 12.28 10.83 6.45
CA ARG A 163 13.51 10.23 7.01
C ARG A 163 13.41 9.90 8.51
N LYS A 164 12.76 10.76 9.30
CA LYS A 164 12.55 10.57 10.76
C LYS A 164 11.69 9.34 11.09
N ARG A 165 10.85 8.87 10.16
CA ARG A 165 9.96 7.71 10.31
C ARG A 165 10.52 6.42 9.70
N ARG A 166 11.68 6.49 9.01
CA ARG A 166 12.38 5.33 8.41
C ARG A 166 13.21 4.58 9.46
N LEU A 167 12.54 3.89 10.37
CA LEU A 167 13.16 3.28 11.56
C LEU A 167 13.56 1.81 11.37
N TRP A 168 13.40 1.22 10.18
CA TRP A 168 13.62 -0.21 9.95
C TRP A 168 15.01 -0.49 9.36
N GLY A 169 15.91 -1.06 10.17
CA GLY A 169 17.20 -1.57 9.72
C GLY A 169 17.14 -3.03 9.24
N PRO A 170 18.27 -3.61 8.77
CA PRO A 170 18.33 -4.97 8.23
C PRO A 170 17.79 -6.04 9.19
N TRP A 171 18.13 -5.94 10.49
CA TRP A 171 17.69 -6.89 11.51
C TRP A 171 16.18 -6.81 11.80
N ASN A 172 15.56 -5.66 11.57
CA ASN A 172 14.10 -5.54 11.67
C ASN A 172 13.42 -6.29 10.52
N PHE A 173 14.03 -6.33 9.33
CA PHE A 173 13.54 -7.16 8.23
C PHE A 173 13.77 -8.65 8.49
N VAL A 174 14.93 -9.04 9.05
CA VAL A 174 15.15 -10.42 9.49
C VAL A 174 14.07 -10.85 10.48
N ALA A 175 13.86 -10.06 11.54
CA ALA A 175 12.85 -10.34 12.55
C ALA A 175 11.43 -10.31 11.98
N PHE A 176 11.15 -9.44 11.00
CA PHE A 176 9.86 -9.39 10.33
C PHE A 176 9.57 -10.66 9.53
N TRP A 177 10.51 -11.10 8.70
CA TRP A 177 10.30 -12.33 7.92
C TRP A 177 10.33 -13.57 8.80
N LEU A 178 11.20 -13.61 9.81
CA LEU A 178 11.18 -14.67 10.82
C LEU A 178 9.91 -14.69 11.68
N ALA A 179 9.22 -13.55 11.77
CA ALA A 179 7.90 -13.52 12.33
C ALA A 179 6.90 -14.03 11.29
N ASP A 180 6.93 -13.49 10.07
CA ASP A 180 5.91 -13.75 9.08
C ASP A 180 5.89 -15.20 8.60
N SER A 181 7.04 -15.86 8.37
CA SER A 181 7.05 -17.20 7.76
C SER A 181 6.73 -18.33 8.75
N ILE A 182 7.08 -18.22 10.05
CA ILE A 182 6.60 -19.15 11.08
C ILE A 182 5.16 -18.80 11.44
N ASN A 183 4.28 -19.45 10.71
CA ASN A 183 2.84 -19.40 10.90
C ASN A 183 2.25 -20.77 10.56
N VAL A 184 1.04 -21.02 11.06
CA VAL A 184 0.36 -22.32 10.91
C VAL A 184 0.11 -22.68 9.44
N ASN A 185 -0.11 -21.68 8.59
CA ASN A 185 -0.44 -21.89 7.19
C ASN A 185 0.78 -22.39 6.37
N THR A 186 1.97 -21.86 6.60
CA THR A 186 3.21 -22.39 6.00
C THR A 186 3.40 -23.88 6.32
N TRP A 187 2.99 -24.29 7.52
CA TRP A 187 3.07 -25.70 7.93
C TRP A 187 2.03 -26.52 7.15
N MET A 188 0.76 -26.11 7.18
CA MET A 188 -0.34 -26.80 6.46
C MET A 188 -0.02 -27.10 4.98
N ILE A 189 0.72 -26.22 4.30
CA ILE A 189 1.15 -26.44 2.91
C ILE A 189 2.08 -27.65 2.80
N ILE A 190 3.07 -27.79 3.68
CA ILE A 190 4.00 -28.92 3.70
C ILE A 190 3.27 -30.20 4.09
N SER A 191 2.41 -30.17 5.12
CA SER A 191 1.56 -31.32 5.48
C SER A 191 0.69 -31.77 4.30
N THR A 192 0.13 -30.83 3.56
CA THR A 192 -0.69 -31.13 2.37
C THR A 192 0.12 -31.81 1.26
N MET A 193 1.40 -31.46 1.08
CA MET A 193 2.28 -32.14 0.12
C MET A 193 2.52 -33.61 0.51
N VAL A 194 2.77 -33.87 1.80
CA VAL A 194 3.01 -35.22 2.31
C VAL A 194 1.74 -36.07 2.23
N ILE A 195 0.59 -35.53 2.63
CA ILE A 195 -0.73 -36.16 2.46
C ILE A 195 -1.03 -36.40 0.98
N GLY A 196 -0.62 -35.47 0.11
CA GLY A 196 -0.72 -35.57 -1.35
C GLY A 196 0.16 -36.66 -1.97
N GLY A 197 1.02 -37.33 -1.18
CA GLY A 197 1.77 -38.50 -1.60
C GLY A 197 3.25 -38.27 -1.88
N LEU A 198 3.77 -37.07 -1.62
CA LEU A 198 5.22 -36.80 -1.61
C LEU A 198 5.87 -37.31 -0.33
N ALA A 199 7.14 -37.72 -0.41
CA ALA A 199 7.92 -38.00 0.79
C ALA A 199 8.22 -36.70 1.56
N TRP A 200 8.48 -36.81 2.86
CA TRP A 200 8.75 -35.65 3.73
C TRP A 200 9.94 -34.80 3.23
N TRP A 201 11.00 -35.43 2.73
CA TRP A 201 12.19 -34.75 2.23
C TRP A 201 11.95 -34.07 0.88
N GLU A 202 11.04 -34.63 0.06
CA GLU A 202 10.62 -34.04 -1.21
C GLU A 202 9.78 -32.79 -0.98
N ALA A 203 8.83 -32.85 -0.04
CA ALA A 203 8.04 -31.70 0.39
C ALA A 203 8.95 -30.59 0.95
N TRP A 204 9.97 -30.96 1.72
CA TRP A 204 10.96 -30.02 2.24
C TRP A 204 11.75 -29.33 1.12
N LEU A 205 12.25 -30.08 0.14
CA LEU A 205 12.96 -29.50 -1.02
C LEU A 205 12.04 -28.62 -1.89
N CYS A 206 10.79 -29.05 -2.13
CA CYS A 206 9.80 -28.25 -2.85
C CYS A 206 9.60 -26.88 -2.19
N ALA A 207 9.51 -26.87 -0.86
CA ALA A 207 9.34 -25.64 -0.13
C ALA A 207 10.58 -24.74 -0.20
N TRP A 208 11.79 -25.27 -0.01
CA TRP A 208 13.02 -24.49 -0.20
C TRP A 208 13.09 -23.81 -1.57
N ILE A 209 12.76 -24.56 -2.62
CA ILE A 209 12.74 -24.04 -3.99
C ILE A 209 11.66 -22.96 -4.12
N GLY A 210 10.42 -23.24 -3.73
CA GLY A 210 9.30 -22.31 -3.88
C GLY A 210 9.47 -21.01 -3.10
N TYR A 211 9.95 -21.09 -1.87
CA TYR A 211 10.20 -19.92 -1.04
C TYR A 211 11.43 -19.13 -1.47
N THR A 212 12.46 -19.78 -2.01
CA THR A 212 13.60 -19.07 -2.63
C THR A 212 13.14 -18.24 -3.83
N PHE A 213 12.30 -18.80 -4.71
CA PHE A 213 11.72 -18.04 -5.82
C PHE A 213 10.82 -16.91 -5.32
N SER A 214 10.03 -17.14 -4.28
CA SER A 214 9.20 -16.11 -3.65
C SER A 214 10.05 -14.95 -3.14
N ALA A 215 11.16 -15.26 -2.47
CA ALA A 215 12.10 -14.26 -1.96
C ALA A 215 12.72 -13.40 -3.09
N VAL A 216 13.01 -13.99 -4.26
CA VAL A 216 13.47 -13.22 -5.44
C VAL A 216 12.43 -12.18 -5.84
N PHE A 217 11.17 -12.55 -6.02
CA PHE A 217 10.12 -11.61 -6.41
C PHE A 217 9.83 -10.55 -5.33
N ILE A 218 9.84 -10.97 -4.06
CA ILE A 218 9.75 -10.07 -2.90
C ILE A 218 10.86 -9.03 -2.96
N CYS A 219 12.12 -9.44 -3.17
CA CYS A 219 13.25 -8.53 -3.26
C CYS A 219 13.14 -7.55 -4.44
N LEU A 220 12.66 -8.04 -5.61
CA LEU A 220 12.44 -7.19 -6.78
C LEU A 220 11.38 -6.12 -6.53
N SER A 221 10.23 -6.50 -5.99
CA SER A 221 9.15 -5.57 -5.63
C SER A 221 9.57 -4.62 -4.51
N GLY A 222 10.22 -5.17 -3.48
CA GLY A 222 10.66 -4.46 -2.28
C GLY A 222 11.67 -3.35 -2.54
N ARG A 223 12.50 -3.49 -3.59
CA ARG A 223 13.44 -2.44 -4.01
C ARG A 223 12.73 -1.13 -4.32
N ILE A 224 11.57 -1.17 -4.98
CA ILE A 224 10.83 0.03 -5.39
C ILE A 224 10.41 0.83 -4.16
N GLY A 225 9.80 0.16 -3.18
CA GLY A 225 9.40 0.77 -1.90
C GLY A 225 10.60 1.29 -1.10
N ALA A 226 11.72 0.56 -1.10
CA ALA A 226 12.91 0.99 -0.36
C ALA A 226 13.68 2.14 -1.01
N THR A 227 13.63 2.28 -2.34
CA THR A 227 14.29 3.37 -3.07
C THR A 227 13.48 4.66 -3.02
N TYR A 228 12.15 4.57 -3.16
CA TYR A 228 11.29 5.75 -3.29
C TYR A 228 10.41 6.03 -2.06
N HIS A 229 10.43 5.15 -1.06
CA HIS A 229 9.66 5.26 0.19
C HIS A 229 8.14 5.38 -0.01
N ILE A 230 7.63 4.81 -1.10
CA ILE A 230 6.21 4.78 -1.48
C ILE A 230 5.59 3.38 -1.32
N SER A 231 4.28 3.32 -1.07
CA SER A 231 3.51 2.08 -0.90
C SER A 231 3.10 1.44 -2.23
N PHE A 232 2.66 0.18 -2.19
CA PHE A 232 2.22 -0.58 -3.36
C PHE A 232 1.16 0.16 -4.21
N PRO A 233 0.09 0.77 -3.63
CA PRO A 233 -0.91 1.46 -4.43
C PRO A 233 -0.35 2.62 -5.26
N ILE A 234 0.68 3.30 -4.73
CA ILE A 234 1.34 4.40 -5.41
C ILE A 234 2.27 3.89 -6.50
N VAL A 235 3.01 2.80 -6.24
CA VAL A 235 3.81 2.12 -7.28
C VAL A 235 2.91 1.68 -8.44
N SER A 236 1.73 1.13 -8.14
CA SER A 236 0.78 0.67 -9.16
C SER A 236 0.31 1.78 -10.10
N ARG A 237 0.23 3.04 -9.64
CA ARG A 237 -0.09 4.21 -10.49
C ARG A 237 0.92 4.40 -11.61
N SER A 238 2.20 4.08 -11.37
CA SER A 238 3.25 4.23 -12.38
C SER A 238 3.01 3.31 -13.58
N SER A 239 2.53 2.08 -13.35
CA SER A 239 2.36 1.07 -14.39
C SER A 239 0.95 1.05 -14.97
N PHE A 240 -0.09 1.02 -14.13
CA PHE A 240 -1.49 0.91 -14.57
C PHE A 240 -2.18 2.25 -14.83
N GLY A 241 -1.57 3.35 -14.41
CA GLY A 241 -2.13 4.70 -14.48
C GLY A 241 -2.87 5.11 -13.22
N LEU A 242 -3.11 6.41 -13.10
CA LEU A 242 -3.66 7.04 -11.90
C LEU A 242 -5.00 6.44 -11.42
N PHE A 243 -5.94 6.22 -12.34
CA PHE A 243 -7.24 5.59 -12.05
C PHE A 243 -7.21 4.10 -12.39
N GLY A 244 -6.40 3.69 -13.37
CA GLY A 244 -6.22 2.29 -13.73
C GLY A 244 -5.61 1.44 -12.62
N SER A 245 -4.84 2.01 -11.71
CA SER A 245 -4.27 1.30 -10.55
C SER A 245 -5.30 0.89 -9.51
N LEU A 246 -6.52 1.46 -9.51
CA LEU A 246 -7.57 1.10 -8.55
C LEU A 246 -7.94 -0.38 -8.62
N TRP A 247 -7.88 -0.98 -9.81
CA TRP A 247 -8.17 -2.41 -9.97
C TRP A 247 -7.13 -3.32 -9.29
N PRO A 248 -5.81 -3.21 -9.58
CA PRO A 248 -4.79 -3.95 -8.82
C PRO A 248 -4.89 -3.75 -7.31
N VAL A 249 -5.16 -2.51 -6.87
CA VAL A 249 -5.27 -2.15 -5.45
C VAL A 249 -6.51 -2.80 -4.81
N PHE A 250 -7.65 -2.78 -5.50
CA PHE A 250 -8.86 -3.47 -5.06
C PHE A 250 -8.66 -4.98 -4.97
N ASN A 251 -8.09 -5.60 -6.02
CA ASN A 251 -7.81 -7.04 -6.04
C ASN A 251 -6.93 -7.42 -4.84
N ARG A 252 -5.86 -6.66 -4.58
CA ARG A 252 -4.98 -6.93 -3.43
C ARG A 252 -5.65 -6.67 -2.08
N SER A 253 -6.48 -5.63 -1.96
CA SER A 253 -7.23 -5.30 -0.73
C SER A 253 -8.19 -6.44 -0.36
N PHE A 254 -8.95 -6.92 -1.33
CA PHE A 254 -9.90 -8.01 -1.15
C PHE A 254 -9.19 -9.28 -0.67
N MET A 255 -8.03 -9.58 -1.25
CA MET A 255 -7.19 -10.70 -0.81
C MET A 255 -6.67 -10.54 0.62
N ALA A 256 -6.30 -9.33 1.02
CA ALA A 256 -5.89 -9.06 2.40
C ALA A 256 -7.01 -9.40 3.38
N CYS A 257 -8.26 -9.04 3.06
CA CYS A 257 -9.42 -9.31 3.89
C CYS A 257 -9.72 -10.81 4.03
N ILE A 258 -9.63 -11.58 2.93
CA ILE A 258 -9.84 -13.03 3.01
C ILE A 258 -8.76 -13.68 3.86
N TRP A 259 -7.49 -13.35 3.61
CA TRP A 259 -6.38 -13.84 4.41
C TRP A 259 -6.51 -13.43 5.88
N TYR A 260 -7.07 -12.26 6.15
CA TYR A 260 -7.35 -11.86 7.51
C TYR A 260 -8.27 -12.84 8.22
N GLY A 261 -9.38 -13.20 7.57
CA GLY A 261 -10.32 -14.20 8.06
C GLY A 261 -9.64 -15.56 8.29
N VAL A 262 -8.88 -16.05 7.30
CA VAL A 262 -8.16 -17.33 7.37
C VAL A 262 -7.18 -17.36 8.55
N GLN A 263 -6.37 -16.32 8.71
CA GLN A 263 -5.41 -16.24 9.82
C GLN A 263 -6.10 -16.09 11.17
N ALA A 264 -7.23 -15.37 11.23
CA ALA A 264 -8.04 -15.27 12.44
C ALA A 264 -8.69 -16.62 12.82
N TRP A 265 -9.13 -17.43 11.84
CA TRP A 265 -9.64 -18.78 12.09
C TRP A 265 -8.57 -19.68 12.71
N LEU A 266 -7.38 -19.76 12.09
CA LEU A 266 -6.26 -20.55 12.61
C LEU A 266 -5.80 -20.09 14.00
N GLY A 267 -5.81 -18.77 14.24
CA GLY A 267 -5.57 -18.21 15.57
C GLY A 267 -6.66 -18.61 16.58
N GLY A 268 -7.91 -18.69 16.12
CA GLY A 268 -9.05 -19.19 16.89
C GLY A 268 -8.92 -20.65 17.32
N GLU A 269 -8.41 -21.52 16.44
CA GLU A 269 -8.12 -22.92 16.77
C GLU A 269 -7.07 -23.03 17.87
N CYS A 270 -6.05 -22.16 17.84
CA CYS A 270 -5.07 -22.05 18.92
C CYS A 270 -5.74 -21.63 20.25
N VAL A 271 -6.69 -20.69 20.21
CA VAL A 271 -7.49 -20.29 21.39
C VAL A 271 -8.33 -21.45 21.90
N VAL A 272 -8.95 -22.25 21.04
CA VAL A 272 -9.67 -23.47 21.46
C VAL A 272 -8.74 -24.42 22.21
N LEU A 273 -7.52 -24.64 21.71
CA LEU A 273 -6.54 -25.50 22.40
C LEU A 273 -6.13 -24.93 23.76
N ILE A 274 -5.96 -23.61 23.87
CA ILE A 274 -5.73 -22.91 25.15
C ILE A 274 -6.90 -23.15 26.11
N LEU A 275 -8.13 -22.92 25.66
CA LEU A 275 -9.34 -23.08 26.47
C LEU A 275 -9.54 -24.53 26.93
N ARG A 276 -9.32 -25.52 26.04
CA ARG A 276 -9.36 -26.96 26.38
C ARG A 276 -8.26 -27.35 27.37
N SER A 277 -7.11 -26.68 27.30
CA SER A 277 -5.99 -26.94 28.21
C SER A 277 -6.28 -26.43 29.62
N ILE A 278 -6.92 -25.27 29.76
CA ILE A 278 -7.37 -24.72 31.05
C ILE A 278 -8.59 -25.48 31.57
N TRP A 279 -9.64 -25.59 30.75
CA TRP A 279 -10.92 -26.21 31.05
C TRP A 279 -11.19 -27.39 30.12
N PRO A 280 -10.93 -28.64 30.56
CA PRO A 280 -11.18 -29.84 29.74
C PRO A 280 -12.64 -29.99 29.30
N SER A 281 -13.60 -29.50 30.10
CA SER A 281 -15.04 -29.49 29.78
C SER A 281 -15.38 -28.68 28.53
N TYR A 282 -14.52 -27.75 28.11
CA TYR A 282 -14.69 -27.02 26.85
C TYR A 282 -14.55 -27.94 25.63
N GLY A 283 -13.82 -29.07 25.77
CA GLY A 283 -13.71 -30.07 24.72
C GLY A 283 -15.01 -30.83 24.44
N THR A 284 -15.91 -30.91 25.42
CA THR A 284 -17.21 -31.61 25.34
C THR A 284 -18.39 -30.66 25.16
N LEU A 285 -18.14 -29.40 24.78
CA LEU A 285 -19.18 -28.41 24.57
C LEU A 285 -20.14 -28.89 23.45
N PRO A 286 -21.46 -28.98 23.70
CA PRO A 286 -22.41 -29.41 22.68
C PRO A 286 -22.51 -28.37 21.57
N ASN A 287 -22.61 -28.83 20.32
CA ASN A 287 -22.79 -27.95 19.19
C ASN A 287 -24.23 -27.37 19.17
N THR A 288 -24.33 -26.05 19.18
CA THR A 288 -25.58 -25.28 19.10
C THR A 288 -25.79 -24.63 17.74
N LEU A 289 -24.78 -24.69 16.84
CA LEU A 289 -24.87 -24.13 15.50
C LEU A 289 -25.49 -25.14 14.51
N PRO A 290 -26.29 -24.68 13.53
CA PRO A 290 -26.86 -25.56 12.52
C PRO A 290 -25.76 -26.15 11.62
N ALA A 291 -25.98 -27.36 11.10
CA ALA A 291 -25.00 -28.03 10.23
C ALA A 291 -24.64 -27.23 8.97
N SER A 292 -25.56 -26.39 8.47
CA SER A 292 -25.33 -25.48 7.34
C SER A 292 -24.34 -24.35 7.63
N PHE A 293 -24.00 -24.10 8.89
CA PHE A 293 -23.07 -23.04 9.28
C PHE A 293 -21.61 -23.39 8.93
N GLY A 294 -21.30 -24.67 8.68
CA GLY A 294 -19.97 -25.12 8.25
C GLY A 294 -18.94 -25.24 9.38
N THR A 295 -19.30 -24.95 10.62
CA THR A 295 -18.44 -25.15 11.79
C THR A 295 -19.26 -25.46 13.06
N ASN A 296 -18.57 -25.76 14.17
CA ASN A 296 -19.18 -26.06 15.47
C ASN A 296 -19.02 -24.89 16.46
N THR A 297 -19.87 -24.86 17.50
CA THR A 297 -19.91 -23.78 18.49
C THR A 297 -18.57 -23.56 19.18
N ARG A 298 -17.84 -24.64 19.49
CA ARG A 298 -16.55 -24.56 20.20
C ARG A 298 -15.52 -23.80 19.36
N ASP A 299 -15.37 -24.18 18.10
CA ASP A 299 -14.37 -23.61 17.20
C ASP A 299 -14.74 -22.18 16.79
N PHE A 300 -16.04 -21.90 16.63
CA PHE A 300 -16.53 -20.54 16.41
C PHE A 300 -16.28 -19.59 17.59
N ILE A 301 -16.45 -20.04 18.84
CA ILE A 301 -16.15 -19.23 20.02
C ILE A 301 -14.65 -18.89 20.08
N GLY A 302 -13.77 -19.87 19.85
CA GLY A 302 -12.32 -19.63 19.82
C GLY A 302 -11.93 -18.59 18.76
N PHE A 303 -12.52 -18.70 17.58
CA PHE A 303 -12.39 -17.71 16.50
C PHE A 303 -12.85 -16.31 16.91
N ILE A 304 -14.03 -16.14 17.51
CA ILE A 304 -14.53 -14.83 17.95
C ILE A 304 -13.64 -14.21 19.03
N ILE A 305 -13.14 -15.01 19.96
CA ILE A 305 -12.20 -14.54 20.99
C ILE A 305 -10.92 -14.03 20.33
N PHE A 306 -10.30 -14.83 19.45
CA PHE A 306 -9.09 -14.43 18.74
C PHE A 306 -9.31 -13.17 17.89
N TRP A 307 -10.39 -13.15 17.11
CA TRP A 307 -10.79 -12.01 16.28
C TRP A 307 -10.92 -10.74 17.12
N THR A 308 -11.62 -10.79 18.25
CA THR A 308 -11.79 -9.64 19.15
C THR A 308 -10.46 -9.14 19.72
N LEU A 309 -9.59 -10.05 20.17
CA LEU A 309 -8.26 -9.69 20.67
C LEU A 309 -7.39 -9.05 19.58
N SER A 310 -7.53 -9.52 18.34
CA SER A 310 -6.77 -8.98 17.21
C SER A 310 -7.16 -7.54 16.85
N LEU A 311 -8.40 -7.11 17.14
CA LEU A 311 -8.85 -5.72 16.95
C LEU A 311 -8.08 -4.72 17.81
N ILE A 312 -7.66 -5.12 19.01
CA ILE A 312 -6.86 -4.28 19.92
C ILE A 312 -5.50 -4.01 19.28
N ALA A 313 -4.92 -5.02 18.64
CA ALA A 313 -3.60 -4.92 18.06
C ALA A 313 -3.55 -4.07 16.78
N ILE A 314 -4.66 -3.99 16.02
CA ILE A 314 -4.83 -3.10 14.85
C ILE A 314 -4.73 -1.61 15.24
N TRP A 315 -5.10 -1.27 16.47
CA TRP A 315 -5.13 0.12 16.92
C TRP A 315 -3.74 0.77 16.94
N PHE A 316 -2.68 -0.01 17.15
CA PHE A 316 -1.32 0.50 17.27
C PHE A 316 -0.75 0.94 15.91
N PRO A 317 -0.06 2.09 15.82
CA PRO A 317 0.59 2.53 14.58
C PRO A 317 1.66 1.54 14.10
N VAL A 318 1.73 1.30 12.78
CA VAL A 318 2.66 0.37 12.11
C VAL A 318 4.12 0.54 12.55
N GLN A 319 4.54 1.78 12.77
CA GLN A 319 5.90 2.12 13.20
C GLN A 319 6.28 1.51 14.57
N LYS A 320 5.30 1.31 15.46
CA LYS A 320 5.48 0.72 16.80
C LYS A 320 5.33 -0.80 16.79
N ILE A 321 4.70 -1.37 15.76
CA ILE A 321 4.46 -2.82 15.63
C ILE A 321 5.76 -3.61 15.48
N ARG A 322 6.89 -2.97 15.11
CA ARG A 322 8.22 -3.62 15.06
C ARG A 322 8.58 -4.41 16.33
N ILE A 323 8.17 -3.95 17.51
CA ILE A 323 8.44 -4.64 18.79
C ILE A 323 7.70 -5.97 18.85
N LEU A 324 6.46 -6.02 18.36
CA LEU A 324 5.68 -7.26 18.27
C LEU A 324 6.42 -8.28 17.40
N PHE A 325 6.96 -7.86 16.25
CA PHE A 325 7.74 -8.73 15.37
C PHE A 325 9.03 -9.21 16.02
N THR A 326 9.77 -8.33 16.68
CA THR A 326 11.00 -8.71 17.40
C THR A 326 10.71 -9.74 18.50
N VAL A 327 9.69 -9.53 19.33
CA VAL A 327 9.31 -10.50 20.37
C VAL A 327 8.87 -11.82 19.75
N LYS A 328 8.02 -11.76 18.72
CA LYS A 328 7.53 -12.95 18.01
C LYS A 328 8.66 -13.76 17.39
N SER A 329 9.64 -13.10 16.76
CA SER A 329 10.81 -13.71 16.14
C SER A 329 11.73 -14.46 17.10
N ILE A 330 11.51 -14.34 18.42
CA ILE A 330 12.24 -15.09 19.45
C ILE A 330 11.33 -16.17 20.04
N VAL A 331 10.13 -15.79 20.48
CA VAL A 331 9.22 -16.69 21.20
C VAL A 331 8.73 -17.84 20.32
N VAL A 332 8.38 -17.55 19.06
CA VAL A 332 7.73 -18.53 18.18
C VAL A 332 8.71 -19.60 17.70
N PRO A 333 9.95 -19.29 17.24
CA PRO A 333 10.93 -20.32 16.92
C PRO A 333 11.24 -21.24 18.11
N ILE A 334 11.39 -20.68 19.33
CA ILE A 334 11.63 -21.49 20.53
C ILE A 334 10.46 -22.44 20.79
N ALA A 335 9.22 -21.95 20.65
CA ALA A 335 8.03 -22.79 20.81
C ALA A 335 7.93 -23.87 19.72
N ALA A 336 8.29 -23.57 18.47
CA ALA A 336 8.32 -24.53 17.37
C ALA A 336 9.36 -25.63 17.62
N VAL A 337 10.58 -25.29 18.04
CA VAL A 337 11.63 -26.26 18.40
C VAL A 337 11.22 -27.08 19.62
N ALA A 338 10.66 -26.44 20.65
CA ALA A 338 10.16 -27.15 21.84
C ALA A 338 9.04 -28.13 21.48
N PHE A 339 8.14 -27.73 20.60
CA PHE A 339 7.08 -28.59 20.07
C PHE A 339 7.66 -29.77 19.28
N PHE A 340 8.61 -29.53 18.38
CA PHE A 340 9.28 -30.58 17.62
C PHE A 340 9.95 -31.60 18.53
N ILE A 341 10.79 -31.17 19.49
CA ILE A 341 11.43 -32.05 20.47
C ILE A 341 10.39 -32.86 21.25
N TRP A 342 9.32 -32.20 21.70
CA TRP A 342 8.24 -32.85 22.43
C TRP A 342 7.55 -33.95 21.60
N THR A 343 7.28 -33.70 20.32
CA THR A 343 6.70 -34.71 19.41
C THR A 343 7.64 -35.89 19.19
N LEU A 344 8.96 -35.68 19.06
CA LEU A 344 9.95 -36.75 18.93
C LEU A 344 9.99 -37.65 20.16
N VAL A 345 9.97 -37.06 21.35
CA VAL A 345 9.93 -37.82 22.61
C VAL A 345 8.65 -38.65 22.69
N LYS A 346 7.51 -38.07 22.30
CA LYS A 346 6.21 -38.78 22.29
C LYS A 346 6.17 -39.91 21.26
N ALA A 347 6.78 -39.72 20.10
CA ALA A 347 6.90 -40.71 19.04
C ALA A 347 7.98 -41.78 19.32
N LYS A 348 8.70 -41.69 20.46
CA LYS A 348 9.83 -42.55 20.84
C LYS A 348 10.96 -42.54 19.79
N GLY A 349 11.20 -41.38 19.17
CA GLY A 349 12.20 -41.18 18.11
C GLY A 349 11.60 -40.53 16.87
N LEU A 350 12.36 -40.53 15.77
CA LEU A 350 11.94 -39.95 14.49
C LEU A 350 10.79 -40.71 13.79
N GLY A 351 10.36 -41.84 14.35
CA GLY A 351 9.24 -42.64 13.85
C GLY A 351 9.50 -43.31 12.49
N PRO A 352 8.51 -44.03 11.94
CA PRO A 352 8.59 -44.65 10.62
C PRO A 352 8.52 -43.63 9.46
N VAL A 353 8.06 -42.41 9.73
CA VAL A 353 7.84 -41.35 8.74
C VAL A 353 9.12 -40.99 7.97
N ILE A 354 10.28 -41.00 8.65
CA ILE A 354 11.57 -40.70 8.00
C ILE A 354 11.96 -41.73 6.92
N HIS A 355 11.46 -42.96 7.03
CA HIS A 355 11.72 -44.06 6.10
C HIS A 355 10.55 -44.31 5.13
N GLN A 356 9.47 -43.53 5.23
CA GLN A 356 8.30 -43.70 4.38
C GLN A 356 8.59 -43.14 2.97
N PRO A 357 8.59 -43.98 1.92
CA PRO A 357 8.77 -43.50 0.55
C PRO A 357 7.51 -42.77 0.07
N GLY A 358 7.69 -41.87 -0.89
CA GLY A 358 6.57 -41.24 -1.60
C GLY A 358 5.68 -42.29 -2.28
N THR A 359 4.38 -42.05 -2.31
CA THR A 359 3.40 -42.97 -2.90
C THR A 359 3.24 -42.75 -4.41
N LEU A 360 3.57 -41.56 -4.90
CA LEU A 360 3.45 -41.18 -6.31
C LEU A 360 4.65 -41.63 -7.15
N LYS A 361 4.40 -42.02 -8.41
CA LYS A 361 5.43 -42.41 -9.39
C LYS A 361 5.19 -41.76 -10.76
N GLY A 362 6.23 -41.67 -11.58
CA GLY A 362 6.14 -41.23 -12.98
C GLY A 362 5.80 -39.74 -13.13
N SER A 363 4.99 -39.40 -14.13
CA SER A 363 4.61 -38.01 -14.42
C SER A 363 3.81 -37.36 -13.28
N LEU A 364 2.96 -38.13 -12.60
CA LEU A 364 2.15 -37.66 -11.48
C LEU A 364 3.04 -37.19 -10.31
N HIS A 365 4.16 -37.86 -10.07
CA HIS A 365 5.14 -37.46 -9.08
C HIS A 365 5.80 -36.11 -9.42
N ALA A 366 6.18 -35.91 -10.68
CA ALA A 366 6.76 -34.64 -11.13
C ALA A 366 5.76 -33.47 -11.04
N TRP A 367 4.49 -33.71 -11.37
CA TRP A 367 3.44 -32.70 -11.23
C TRP A 367 3.11 -32.39 -9.77
N ALA A 368 3.20 -33.37 -8.87
CA ALA A 368 3.06 -33.12 -7.43
C ALA A 368 4.19 -32.23 -6.90
N TRP A 369 5.44 -32.44 -7.34
CA TRP A 369 6.56 -31.53 -7.04
C TRP A 369 6.27 -30.11 -7.51
N MET A 370 5.83 -29.95 -8.76
CA MET A 370 5.48 -28.62 -9.29
C MET A 370 4.35 -27.99 -8.48
N SER A 371 3.28 -28.72 -8.18
CA SER A 371 2.17 -28.21 -7.37
C SER A 371 2.61 -27.80 -5.97
N GLY A 372 3.53 -28.54 -5.34
CA GLY A 372 4.13 -28.19 -4.06
C GLY A 372 4.88 -26.86 -4.09
N ILE A 373 5.82 -26.71 -5.03
CA ILE A 373 6.58 -25.45 -5.24
C ILE A 373 5.63 -24.27 -5.49
N MET A 374 4.59 -24.49 -6.30
CA MET A 374 3.63 -23.46 -6.69
C MET A 374 2.70 -23.07 -5.54
N SER A 375 2.40 -24.00 -4.64
CA SER A 375 1.62 -23.72 -3.42
C SER A 375 2.40 -22.78 -2.49
N CYS A 376 3.71 -22.98 -2.32
CA CYS A 376 4.57 -22.07 -1.55
C CYS A 376 4.62 -20.66 -2.15
N ILE A 377 4.72 -20.53 -3.47
CA ILE A 377 4.72 -19.23 -4.15
C ILE A 377 3.35 -18.55 -4.05
N SER A 378 2.27 -19.30 -4.28
CA SER A 378 0.90 -18.79 -4.19
C SER A 378 0.58 -18.28 -2.79
N ASN A 379 1.12 -18.94 -1.76
CA ASN A 379 1.02 -18.50 -0.38
C ASN A 379 1.64 -17.11 -0.14
N PHE A 380 2.76 -16.81 -0.81
CA PHE A 380 3.49 -15.56 -0.69
C PHE A 380 3.13 -14.55 -1.80
N ALA A 381 2.23 -14.88 -2.73
CA ALA A 381 1.87 -14.03 -3.85
C ALA A 381 1.33 -12.65 -3.41
N THR A 382 0.52 -12.61 -2.37
CA THR A 382 0.01 -11.37 -1.77
C THR A 382 1.13 -10.53 -1.14
N LEU A 383 2.13 -11.19 -0.54
CA LEU A 383 3.30 -10.57 0.07
C LEU A 383 4.30 -10.03 -0.96
N ILE A 384 4.44 -10.73 -2.10
CA ILE A 384 5.23 -10.28 -3.25
C ILE A 384 4.69 -8.94 -3.76
N VAL A 385 3.37 -8.81 -3.88
CA VAL A 385 2.70 -7.62 -4.42
C VAL A 385 2.84 -6.42 -3.47
N ASN A 386 2.60 -6.62 -2.17
CA ASN A 386 2.54 -5.54 -1.19
C ASN A 386 3.85 -5.27 -0.44
N ASN A 387 4.95 -5.99 -0.72
CA ASN A 387 6.23 -5.79 -0.04
C ASN A 387 6.66 -4.30 0.09
N PRO A 388 6.40 -3.41 -0.91
CA PRO A 388 6.64 -1.98 -0.78
C PRO A 388 6.05 -1.31 0.47
N ASP A 389 4.94 -1.83 1.02
CA ASP A 389 4.26 -1.28 2.19
C ASP A 389 5.11 -1.39 3.47
N TYR A 390 5.98 -2.40 3.56
CA TYR A 390 6.94 -2.55 4.67
C TYR A 390 8.30 -2.00 4.30
N THR A 391 8.77 -2.23 3.07
CA THR A 391 10.10 -1.81 2.65
C THR A 391 10.23 -0.30 2.52
N ARG A 392 9.13 0.45 2.38
CA ARG A 392 9.12 1.92 2.46
C ARG A 392 9.68 2.46 3.78
N PHE A 393 9.66 1.67 4.85
CA PHE A 393 10.22 2.06 6.15
C PHE A 393 11.72 1.73 6.29
N ALA A 394 12.33 1.07 5.29
CA ALA A 394 13.73 0.67 5.30
C ALA A 394 14.68 1.88 5.34
N THR A 395 15.84 1.72 5.96
CA THR A 395 16.89 2.75 5.97
C THR A 395 17.65 2.85 4.64
N ARG A 396 17.82 1.73 3.91
CA ARG A 396 18.46 1.67 2.58
C ARG A 396 17.99 0.45 1.78
N PRO A 397 18.00 0.47 0.44
CA PRO A 397 17.55 -0.69 -0.37
C PRO A 397 18.35 -1.98 -0.15
N SER A 398 19.65 -1.88 0.16
CA SER A 398 20.47 -3.06 0.48
C SER A 398 20.14 -3.70 1.83
N ALA A 399 19.43 -2.99 2.72
CA ALA A 399 18.94 -3.54 4.00
C ALA A 399 17.73 -4.48 3.82
N VAL A 400 17.14 -4.50 2.62
CA VAL A 400 15.98 -5.32 2.29
C VAL A 400 16.42 -6.59 1.55
N PHE A 401 17.31 -6.48 0.56
CA PHE A 401 17.63 -7.58 -0.36
C PHE A 401 18.20 -8.84 0.33
N TRP A 402 19.33 -8.71 1.02
CA TRP A 402 20.03 -9.88 1.59
C TRP A 402 19.31 -10.53 2.77
N PRO A 403 18.74 -9.76 3.73
CA PRO A 403 17.95 -10.34 4.81
C PRO A 403 16.81 -11.22 4.30
N GLN A 404 16.00 -10.72 3.36
CA GLN A 404 14.80 -11.41 2.88
C GLN A 404 15.14 -12.67 2.09
N LEU A 405 16.18 -12.62 1.26
CA LEU A 405 16.65 -13.75 0.47
C LEU A 405 17.14 -14.92 1.34
N LEU A 406 17.77 -14.62 2.47
CA LEU A 406 18.32 -15.63 3.36
C LEU A 406 17.30 -16.15 4.39
N THR A 407 16.41 -15.30 4.91
CA THR A 407 15.54 -15.69 6.02
C THR A 407 14.35 -16.53 5.59
N ILE A 408 13.70 -16.18 4.48
CA ILE A 408 12.46 -16.85 4.03
C ILE A 408 12.67 -18.36 3.79
N PRO A 409 13.79 -18.84 3.19
CA PRO A 409 14.02 -20.27 3.00
C PRO A 409 14.47 -21.03 4.27
N ILE A 410 15.21 -20.39 5.19
CA ILE A 410 15.83 -21.04 6.37
C ILE A 410 14.81 -21.42 7.46
N GLU A 411 13.63 -20.82 7.43
CA GLU A 411 12.64 -20.84 8.50
C GLU A 411 11.71 -22.07 8.51
N LEU A 412 11.92 -23.01 7.57
CA LEU A 412 11.03 -24.12 7.25
C LEU A 412 11.15 -25.40 8.10
N LEU A 413 11.77 -25.32 9.28
CA LEU A 413 12.08 -26.49 10.08
C LEU A 413 11.04 -26.72 11.18
N GLY A 414 9.97 -27.45 10.86
CA GLY A 414 9.12 -28.05 11.90
C GLY A 414 7.81 -28.62 11.42
N GLU A 415 7.76 -29.93 11.15
CA GLU A 415 6.50 -30.66 11.03
C GLU A 415 6.62 -32.11 11.49
N PHE A 416 5.70 -32.53 12.39
CA PHE A 416 4.91 -33.77 12.38
C PHE A 416 4.03 -33.81 13.65
N LEU A 417 2.79 -34.26 13.53
CA LEU A 417 1.80 -34.32 14.61
C LEU A 417 1.11 -35.68 14.64
N ASP A 418 0.96 -36.28 15.84
CA ASP A 418 -0.29 -36.96 16.20
C ASP A 418 -0.56 -37.16 17.72
N SER A 419 -1.80 -37.57 17.98
CA SER A 419 -2.73 -37.27 19.07
C SER A 419 -2.60 -38.04 20.41
N GLN A 420 -3.28 -37.50 21.45
CA GLN A 420 -3.48 -37.95 22.85
C GLN A 420 -2.57 -37.38 23.97
N PRO A 421 -3.11 -36.64 24.97
CA PRO A 421 -2.31 -36.00 26.02
C PRO A 421 -2.43 -36.63 27.42
N SER A 422 -1.32 -36.59 28.18
CA SER A 422 -1.24 -36.74 29.64
C SER A 422 -1.23 -35.37 30.36
N THR A 423 -1.22 -35.31 31.69
CA THR A 423 -1.26 -34.04 32.45
C THR A 423 -0.10 -33.07 32.14
N GLY A 424 1.13 -33.57 31.95
CA GLY A 424 2.27 -32.75 31.50
C GLY A 424 2.15 -32.25 30.05
N THR A 425 1.41 -32.98 29.21
CA THR A 425 1.12 -32.56 27.84
C THR A 425 0.21 -31.33 27.80
N ARG A 426 -0.72 -31.18 28.75
CA ARG A 426 -1.65 -30.04 28.78
C ARG A 426 -0.94 -28.70 28.98
N ILE A 427 0.09 -28.67 29.83
CA ILE A 427 0.90 -27.47 30.07
C ILE A 427 1.73 -27.14 28.83
N GLY A 428 2.37 -28.15 28.21
CA GLY A 428 3.10 -27.96 26.95
C GLY A 428 2.20 -27.45 25.82
N VAL A 429 1.03 -28.08 25.63
CA VAL A 429 0.04 -27.67 24.62
C VAL A 429 -0.47 -26.26 24.86
N PHE A 430 -0.67 -25.82 26.11
CA PHE A 430 -1.05 -24.45 26.42
C PHE A 430 -0.01 -23.44 25.94
N PHE A 431 1.26 -23.59 26.33
CA PHE A 431 2.32 -22.63 25.97
C PHE A 431 2.62 -22.63 24.47
N ILE A 432 2.58 -23.81 23.85
CA ILE A 432 2.80 -23.96 22.41
C ILE A 432 1.64 -23.33 21.63
N SER A 433 0.39 -23.59 22.03
CA SER A 433 -0.78 -22.97 21.39
C SER A 433 -0.83 -21.46 21.61
N LEU A 434 -0.37 -20.96 22.76
CA LEU A 434 -0.23 -19.52 23.01
C LEU A 434 0.83 -18.88 22.10
N ALA A 435 1.96 -19.55 21.88
CA ALA A 435 2.97 -19.09 20.96
C ALA A 435 2.47 -19.09 19.50
N PHE A 436 1.70 -20.12 19.08
CA PHE A 436 1.07 -20.12 17.76
C PHE A 436 -0.04 -19.08 17.63
N ALA A 437 -0.84 -18.83 18.68
CA ALA A 437 -1.80 -17.73 18.68
C ALA A 437 -1.10 -16.37 18.51
N LEU A 438 0.02 -16.15 19.21
CA LEU A 438 0.87 -14.98 19.00
C LEU A 438 1.44 -14.93 17.58
N ALA A 439 1.81 -16.08 17.02
CA ALA A 439 2.30 -16.19 15.65
C ALA A 439 1.23 -15.74 14.65
N GLN A 440 0.01 -16.27 14.76
CA GLN A 440 -1.11 -15.90 13.89
C GLN A 440 -1.48 -14.43 14.06
N LEU A 441 -1.47 -13.91 15.29
CA LEU A 441 -1.75 -12.49 15.52
C LEU A 441 -0.74 -11.59 14.81
N GLY A 442 0.56 -11.92 14.92
CA GLY A 442 1.62 -11.17 14.26
C GLY A 442 1.51 -11.17 12.74
N VAL A 443 1.27 -12.35 12.13
CA VAL A 443 1.07 -12.45 10.67
C VAL A 443 -0.17 -11.67 10.25
N ASN A 444 -1.25 -11.79 11.01
CA ASN A 444 -2.51 -11.19 10.62
C ASN A 444 -2.47 -9.65 10.64
N ILE A 445 -1.76 -9.07 11.60
CA ILE A 445 -1.52 -7.63 11.64
C ILE A 445 -0.58 -7.22 10.51
N ALA A 446 0.57 -7.91 10.40
CA ALA A 446 1.57 -7.66 9.36
C ALA A 446 0.94 -7.77 7.99
N ALA A 447 0.81 -8.99 7.46
CA ALA A 447 0.52 -9.32 6.08
C ALA A 447 -0.86 -8.84 5.58
N ASN A 448 -1.84 -8.76 6.48
CA ASN A 448 -3.24 -8.57 6.10
C ASN A 448 -3.79 -7.22 6.51
N SER A 449 -3.77 -6.87 7.80
CA SER A 449 -4.36 -5.61 8.25
C SER A 449 -3.61 -4.39 7.75
N VAL A 450 -2.27 -4.37 7.80
CA VAL A 450 -1.48 -3.22 7.35
C VAL A 450 -1.52 -3.07 5.83
N SER A 451 -1.51 -4.19 5.10
CA SER A 451 -1.66 -4.19 3.63
C SER A 451 -3.04 -3.65 3.21
N ALA A 452 -4.12 -4.23 3.76
CA ALA A 452 -5.47 -3.73 3.54
C ALA A 452 -5.57 -2.25 3.95
N GLY A 453 -4.87 -1.90 5.03
CA GLY A 453 -4.67 -0.55 5.53
C GLY A 453 -4.24 0.42 4.44
N SER A 454 -3.11 0.15 3.81
CA SER A 454 -2.55 0.98 2.73
C SER A 454 -3.43 0.98 1.48
N ASP A 455 -3.94 -0.19 1.10
CA ASP A 455 -4.68 -0.36 -0.16
C ASP A 455 -6.07 0.28 -0.13
N LEU A 456 -6.87 -0.01 0.90
CA LEU A 456 -8.20 0.59 1.07
C LEU A 456 -8.10 2.11 1.26
N THR A 457 -7.05 2.59 1.93
CA THR A 457 -6.75 4.03 2.03
C THR A 457 -6.49 4.62 0.65
N ALA A 458 -5.83 3.92 -0.25
CA ALA A 458 -5.63 4.39 -1.62
C ALA A 458 -6.89 4.33 -2.50
N LEU A 459 -7.86 3.47 -2.19
CA LEU A 459 -9.16 3.41 -2.89
C LEU A 459 -10.09 4.55 -2.47
N LEU A 460 -10.12 4.89 -1.17
CA LEU A 460 -10.97 5.94 -0.61
C LEU A 460 -10.17 6.89 0.31
N PRO A 461 -9.16 7.61 -0.22
CA PRO A 461 -8.21 8.40 0.57
C PRO A 461 -8.84 9.54 1.35
N LYS A 462 -10.02 10.00 0.93
CA LYS A 462 -10.79 11.02 1.62
C LYS A 462 -11.37 10.55 2.97
N PHE A 463 -11.71 9.28 3.08
CA PHE A 463 -12.51 8.74 4.19
C PHE A 463 -11.74 7.75 5.07
N LEU A 464 -10.76 7.08 4.47
CA LEU A 464 -10.03 6.00 5.10
C LEU A 464 -8.61 6.42 5.46
N ASN A 465 -8.11 5.82 6.53
CA ASN A 465 -6.72 5.84 6.97
C ASN A 465 -6.32 4.40 7.31
N ILE A 466 -5.02 4.13 7.52
CA ILE A 466 -4.53 2.76 7.71
C ILE A 466 -5.26 2.04 8.85
N ARG A 467 -5.62 2.74 9.94
CA ARG A 467 -6.32 2.14 11.09
C ARG A 467 -7.78 1.80 10.77
N ARG A 468 -8.55 2.75 10.22
CA ARG A 468 -9.95 2.56 9.82
C ARG A 468 -10.05 1.40 8.81
N SER A 469 -9.15 1.38 7.84
CA SER A 469 -9.02 0.32 6.83
C SER A 469 -8.70 -1.05 7.45
N GLY A 470 -7.86 -1.12 8.49
CA GLY A 470 -7.59 -2.35 9.24
C GLY A 470 -8.84 -2.94 9.91
N TYR A 471 -9.70 -2.10 10.49
CA TYR A 471 -10.99 -2.55 11.05
C TYR A 471 -11.96 -3.04 9.98
N ILE A 472 -12.03 -2.36 8.81
CA ILE A 472 -12.82 -2.83 7.67
C ILE A 472 -12.34 -4.21 7.22
N CYS A 473 -11.02 -4.39 7.11
CA CYS A 473 -10.41 -5.68 6.78
C CYS A 473 -10.85 -6.78 7.77
N ALA A 474 -10.84 -6.48 9.07
CA ALA A 474 -11.28 -7.43 10.10
C ALA A 474 -12.75 -7.82 9.99
N VAL A 475 -13.63 -6.86 9.71
CA VAL A 475 -15.08 -7.09 9.54
C VAL A 475 -15.35 -7.91 8.27
N VAL A 476 -14.70 -7.58 7.15
CA VAL A 476 -14.84 -8.33 5.91
C VAL A 476 -14.32 -9.77 6.08
N GLY A 477 -13.18 -9.94 6.75
CA GLY A 477 -12.63 -11.26 7.08
C GLY A 477 -13.56 -12.13 7.93
N LEU A 478 -14.39 -11.51 8.80
CA LEU A 478 -15.43 -12.20 9.57
C LEU A 478 -16.60 -12.66 8.68
N ILE A 479 -17.08 -11.79 7.79
CA ILE A 479 -18.25 -12.03 6.93
C ILE A 479 -17.97 -13.10 5.86
N ILE A 480 -16.71 -13.27 5.45
CA ILE A 480 -16.30 -14.27 4.46
C ILE A 480 -16.47 -15.71 4.96
N CYS A 481 -16.68 -15.93 6.26
CA CYS A 481 -16.79 -17.27 6.85
C CYS A 481 -15.58 -18.16 6.53
N PRO A 482 -14.38 -17.80 7.03
CA PRO A 482 -13.10 -18.38 6.61
C PRO A 482 -12.99 -19.89 6.85
N TRP A 483 -13.76 -20.46 7.78
CA TRP A 483 -13.83 -21.90 8.02
C TRP A 483 -14.28 -22.70 6.79
N ASN A 484 -15.07 -22.13 5.89
CA ASN A 484 -15.46 -22.79 4.65
C ASN A 484 -14.27 -22.93 3.67
N LEU A 485 -13.30 -22.01 3.74
CA LEU A 485 -12.09 -22.06 2.91
C LEU A 485 -11.08 -23.08 3.43
N LEU A 486 -11.11 -23.35 4.73
CA LEU A 486 -10.24 -24.31 5.42
C LEU A 486 -10.91 -25.68 5.65
N ALA A 487 -12.09 -25.92 5.08
CA ALA A 487 -12.85 -27.15 5.27
C ALA A 487 -12.11 -28.40 4.75
N SER A 488 -11.24 -28.24 3.75
CA SER A 488 -10.35 -29.31 3.28
C SER A 488 -9.04 -28.75 2.73
N SER A 489 -7.97 -29.56 2.74
CA SER A 489 -6.69 -29.20 2.13
C SER A 489 -6.82 -28.87 0.64
N SER A 490 -7.72 -29.55 -0.09
CA SER A 490 -7.95 -29.31 -1.52
C SER A 490 -8.65 -27.98 -1.80
N THR A 491 -9.64 -27.62 -0.98
CA THR A 491 -10.35 -26.33 -1.07
C THR A 491 -9.38 -25.17 -0.80
N PHE A 492 -8.51 -25.37 0.18
CA PHE A 492 -7.50 -24.40 0.56
C PHE A 492 -6.48 -24.14 -0.56
N THR A 493 -5.88 -25.19 -1.15
CA THR A 493 -4.90 -25.05 -2.24
C THR A 493 -5.52 -24.54 -3.54
N SER A 494 -6.77 -24.92 -3.84
CA SER A 494 -7.52 -24.41 -5.00
C SER A 494 -7.74 -22.90 -4.91
N TYR A 495 -8.14 -22.43 -3.73
CA TYR A 495 -8.26 -21.01 -3.42
C TYR A 495 -6.93 -20.28 -3.66
N LEU A 496 -5.82 -20.76 -3.10
CA LEU A 496 -4.50 -20.13 -3.27
C LEU A 496 -4.11 -19.98 -4.75
N SER A 497 -4.32 -21.05 -5.52
CA SER A 497 -3.99 -21.10 -6.95
C SER A 497 -4.84 -20.14 -7.79
N ALA A 498 -6.13 -20.03 -7.46
CA ALA A 498 -7.08 -19.17 -8.17
C ALA A 498 -6.65 -17.70 -8.13
N TYR A 499 -6.27 -17.22 -6.95
CA TYR A 499 -5.88 -15.82 -6.77
C TYR A 499 -4.47 -15.52 -7.25
N SER A 500 -3.57 -16.48 -7.11
CA SER A 500 -2.21 -16.42 -7.67
C SER A 500 -2.22 -16.05 -9.15
N THR A 501 -3.21 -16.54 -9.91
CA THR A 501 -3.41 -16.21 -11.33
C THR A 501 -3.57 -14.71 -11.61
N PHE A 502 -4.35 -14.01 -10.77
CA PHE A 502 -4.58 -12.58 -10.93
C PHE A 502 -3.36 -11.77 -10.45
N LEU A 503 -2.83 -12.12 -9.28
CA LEU A 503 -1.73 -11.36 -8.67
C LEU A 503 -0.43 -11.50 -9.44
N SER A 504 -0.10 -12.69 -9.95
CA SER A 504 1.11 -12.90 -10.74
C SER A 504 1.15 -11.98 -11.97
N SER A 505 0.00 -11.80 -12.63
CA SER A 505 -0.15 -10.94 -13.79
C SER A 505 0.07 -9.46 -13.45
N VAL A 506 -0.37 -9.00 -12.27
CA VAL A 506 -0.08 -7.64 -11.75
C VAL A 506 1.41 -7.46 -11.49
N VAL A 507 2.03 -8.43 -10.80
CA VAL A 507 3.46 -8.40 -10.48
C VAL A 507 4.30 -8.35 -11.76
N GLY A 508 3.94 -9.14 -12.78
CA GLY A 508 4.64 -9.14 -14.06
C GLY A 508 4.66 -7.78 -14.74
N VAL A 509 3.51 -7.08 -14.76
CA VAL A 509 3.42 -5.72 -15.31
C VAL A 509 4.29 -4.74 -14.49
N MET A 510 4.17 -4.76 -13.16
CA MET A 510 4.89 -3.82 -12.30
C MET A 510 6.42 -4.00 -12.35
N ILE A 511 6.89 -5.24 -12.24
CA ILE A 511 8.32 -5.55 -12.32
C ILE A 511 8.85 -5.18 -13.71
N SER A 512 8.10 -5.48 -14.78
CA SER A 512 8.49 -5.15 -16.13
C SER A 512 8.58 -3.63 -16.37
N ASP A 513 7.59 -2.89 -15.86
CA ASP A 513 7.58 -1.43 -15.92
C ASP A 513 8.79 -0.80 -15.23
N TYR A 514 9.06 -1.22 -13.99
CA TYR A 514 10.15 -0.65 -13.22
C TYR A 514 11.54 -1.04 -13.75
N TYR A 515 11.79 -2.34 -13.96
CA TYR A 515 13.13 -2.84 -14.28
C TYR A 515 13.50 -2.69 -15.76
N PHE A 516 12.57 -2.98 -16.68
CA PHE A 516 12.90 -3.07 -18.10
C PHE A 516 12.47 -1.84 -18.90
N VAL A 517 11.30 -1.28 -18.62
CA VAL A 517 10.77 -0.13 -19.36
C VAL A 517 11.36 1.18 -18.83
N ARG A 518 11.27 1.41 -17.51
CA ARG A 518 11.70 2.66 -16.86
C ARG A 518 13.13 2.62 -16.31
N LYS A 519 13.74 1.45 -16.25
CA LYS A 519 15.12 1.21 -15.76
C LYS A 519 15.39 1.83 -14.39
N GLY A 520 14.44 1.66 -13.47
CA GLY A 520 14.53 2.12 -12.10
C GLY A 520 14.17 3.58 -11.85
N TYR A 521 13.81 4.36 -12.88
CA TYR A 521 13.42 5.77 -12.73
C TYR A 521 11.91 5.94 -12.53
N LEU A 522 11.51 6.59 -11.43
CA LEU A 522 10.14 7.02 -11.16
C LEU A 522 10.12 8.49 -10.72
N ASN A 523 9.35 9.34 -11.39
CA ASN A 523 9.07 10.69 -10.92
C ASN A 523 7.98 10.63 -9.83
N ILE A 524 8.34 10.96 -8.60
CA ILE A 524 7.45 10.83 -7.43
C ILE A 524 6.38 11.90 -7.39
N ASN A 525 6.70 13.14 -7.75
CA ASN A 525 5.76 14.27 -7.66
C ASN A 525 4.52 14.02 -8.52
N GLU A 526 4.70 13.45 -9.70
CA GLU A 526 3.60 13.17 -10.63
C GLU A 526 2.74 11.96 -10.23
N LEU A 527 3.20 11.08 -9.33
CA LEU A 527 2.37 9.99 -8.78
C LEU A 527 1.27 10.50 -7.82
N TYR A 528 1.38 11.75 -7.37
CA TYR A 528 0.43 12.42 -6.49
C TYR A 528 -0.28 13.61 -7.16
N SER A 529 -0.08 13.80 -8.48
CA SER A 529 -0.72 14.87 -9.24
C SER A 529 -1.94 14.35 -10.00
N GLY A 530 -3.07 15.06 -9.89
CA GLY A 530 -4.30 14.77 -10.63
C GLY A 530 -4.36 15.41 -12.02
N SER A 531 -3.27 16.04 -12.46
CA SER A 531 -3.20 16.75 -13.72
C SER A 531 -3.44 15.82 -14.92
N LYS A 532 -4.30 16.25 -15.84
CA LYS A 532 -4.54 15.56 -17.12
C LYS A 532 -3.31 15.54 -18.02
N GLN A 533 -2.37 16.47 -17.82
CA GLN A 533 -1.10 16.50 -18.55
C GLN A 533 0.02 15.71 -17.85
N GLY A 534 -0.24 15.09 -16.70
CA GLY A 534 0.75 14.30 -15.97
C GLY A 534 1.17 13.04 -16.71
N ILE A 535 2.43 12.63 -16.54
CA ILE A 535 3.05 11.47 -17.21
C ILE A 535 2.35 10.14 -16.89
N TYR A 536 1.75 10.01 -15.70
CA TYR A 536 1.01 8.80 -15.28
C TYR A 536 -0.51 8.92 -15.47
N TYR A 537 -0.98 10.00 -16.11
CA TYR A 537 -2.39 10.14 -16.45
C TYR A 537 -2.78 9.25 -17.65
N TYR A 538 -1.84 8.97 -18.57
CA TYR A 538 -2.10 8.12 -19.74
C TYR A 538 -3.39 8.51 -20.49
N THR A 539 -4.18 7.52 -20.93
CA THR A 539 -5.45 7.72 -21.63
C THR A 539 -6.58 7.63 -20.60
N LEU A 540 -7.19 8.77 -20.25
CA LEU A 540 -8.27 8.87 -19.26
C LEU A 540 -7.91 8.35 -17.85
N GLY A 541 -6.64 8.35 -17.47
CA GLY A 541 -6.16 7.81 -16.19
C GLY A 541 -5.76 6.33 -16.24
N VAL A 542 -5.82 5.68 -17.41
CA VAL A 542 -5.59 4.25 -17.57
C VAL A 542 -4.47 4.00 -18.59
N ASN A 543 -3.52 3.14 -18.22
CA ASN A 543 -2.55 2.60 -19.16
C ASN A 543 -3.11 1.35 -19.83
N TRP A 544 -3.63 1.49 -21.06
CA TRP A 544 -4.18 0.36 -21.81
C TRP A 544 -3.17 -0.78 -22.02
N ARG A 545 -1.86 -0.46 -22.11
CA ARG A 545 -0.77 -1.44 -22.30
C ARG A 545 -0.68 -2.39 -21.09
N ALA A 546 -0.81 -1.82 -19.89
CA ALA A 546 -0.81 -2.57 -18.64
C ALA A 546 -2.02 -3.52 -18.56
N TYR A 547 -3.21 -3.06 -18.97
CA TYR A 547 -4.41 -3.89 -18.96
C TYR A 547 -4.38 -5.00 -20.01
N VAL A 548 -3.90 -4.73 -21.22
CA VAL A 548 -3.72 -5.77 -22.25
C VAL A 548 -2.74 -6.83 -21.77
N ALA A 549 -1.60 -6.42 -21.21
CA ALA A 549 -0.62 -7.33 -20.63
C ALA A 549 -1.17 -8.15 -19.44
N TYR A 550 -1.90 -7.50 -18.55
CA TYR A 550 -2.55 -8.13 -17.40
C TYR A 550 -3.57 -9.17 -17.82
N ILE A 551 -4.48 -8.83 -18.75
CA ILE A 551 -5.49 -9.75 -19.25
C ILE A 551 -4.84 -10.94 -19.96
N ALA A 552 -3.80 -10.70 -20.78
CA ALA A 552 -3.06 -11.79 -21.43
C ALA A 552 -2.45 -12.76 -20.41
N GLY A 553 -1.88 -12.27 -19.31
CA GLY A 553 -1.37 -13.12 -18.22
C GLY A 553 -2.44 -14.02 -17.60
N ILE A 554 -3.65 -13.47 -17.38
CA ILE A 554 -4.79 -14.25 -16.86
C ILE A 554 -5.25 -15.29 -17.87
N LEU A 555 -5.36 -14.92 -19.15
CA LEU A 555 -5.89 -15.79 -20.20
C LEU A 555 -5.09 -17.08 -20.37
N VAL A 556 -3.78 -17.07 -20.09
CA VAL A 556 -2.96 -18.29 -20.13
C VAL A 556 -3.39 -19.33 -19.09
N ASN A 557 -3.97 -18.89 -17.97
CA ASN A 557 -4.37 -19.74 -16.85
C ASN A 557 -5.90 -19.97 -16.77
N VAL A 558 -6.71 -19.22 -17.53
CA VAL A 558 -8.17 -19.18 -17.35
C VAL A 558 -8.85 -20.53 -17.61
N VAL A 559 -8.35 -21.31 -18.57
CA VAL A 559 -8.88 -22.65 -18.87
C VAL A 559 -8.58 -23.60 -17.72
N GLY A 560 -7.37 -23.52 -17.18
CA GLY A 560 -6.95 -24.24 -15.99
C GLY A 560 -7.81 -23.92 -14.76
N PHE A 561 -8.05 -22.62 -14.54
CA PHE A 561 -8.92 -22.13 -13.47
C PHE A 561 -10.36 -22.64 -13.60
N ALA A 562 -10.91 -22.70 -14.82
CA ALA A 562 -12.23 -23.28 -15.04
C ALA A 562 -12.28 -24.78 -14.67
N GLY A 563 -11.19 -25.52 -14.90
CA GLY A 563 -11.06 -26.91 -14.47
C GLY A 563 -11.19 -27.09 -12.97
N GLU A 564 -10.57 -26.19 -12.21
CA GLU A 564 -10.61 -26.22 -10.74
C GLU A 564 -11.98 -25.86 -10.16
N LEU A 565 -12.82 -25.19 -10.94
CA LEU A 565 -14.23 -24.96 -10.64
C LEU A 565 -15.13 -26.14 -11.06
N GLY A 566 -14.57 -27.23 -11.57
CA GLY A 566 -15.28 -28.44 -11.97
C GLY A 566 -15.60 -28.55 -13.46
N ALA A 567 -15.05 -27.67 -14.31
CA ALA A 567 -15.20 -27.82 -15.76
C ALA A 567 -14.32 -28.97 -16.28
N ASN A 568 -14.78 -29.66 -17.33
CA ASN A 568 -13.97 -30.68 -17.99
C ASN A 568 -12.94 -30.02 -18.91
N ILE A 569 -11.65 -30.21 -18.64
CA ILE A 569 -10.56 -29.57 -19.36
C ILE A 569 -9.49 -30.58 -19.79
N SER A 570 -8.64 -30.18 -20.75
CA SER A 570 -7.53 -31.01 -21.17
C SER A 570 -6.46 -31.13 -20.05
N ILE A 571 -5.75 -32.26 -20.03
CA ILE A 571 -4.61 -32.48 -19.12
C ILE A 571 -3.55 -31.38 -19.29
N ALA A 572 -3.37 -30.87 -20.52
CA ALA A 572 -2.47 -29.76 -20.79
C ALA A 572 -2.91 -28.48 -20.07
N ALA A 573 -4.20 -28.14 -20.08
CA ALA A 573 -4.71 -26.96 -19.38
C ALA A 573 -4.59 -27.10 -17.85
N HIS A 574 -4.79 -28.32 -17.32
CA HIS A 574 -4.60 -28.60 -15.90
C HIS A 574 -3.12 -28.46 -15.48
N ASN A 575 -2.21 -29.00 -16.29
CA ASN A 575 -0.76 -28.86 -16.10
C ASN A 575 -0.27 -27.41 -16.21
N MET A 576 -0.82 -26.63 -17.14
CA MET A 576 -0.54 -25.19 -17.22
C MET A 576 -0.99 -24.46 -15.96
N TYR A 577 -2.14 -24.82 -15.41
CA TYR A 577 -2.64 -24.22 -14.17
C TYR A 577 -1.75 -24.50 -12.96
N HIS A 578 -1.12 -25.68 -12.90
CA HIS A 578 -0.12 -25.93 -11.87
C HIS A 578 0.98 -24.86 -11.92
N LEU A 579 1.36 -24.35 -13.11
CA LEU A 579 2.37 -23.31 -13.30
C LEU A 579 1.80 -21.87 -13.24
N ASN A 580 0.62 -21.67 -12.64
CA ASN A 580 -0.15 -20.42 -12.78
C ASN A 580 0.64 -19.14 -12.53
N PHE A 581 1.46 -19.10 -11.48
CA PHE A 581 2.18 -17.89 -11.08
C PHE A 581 3.21 -17.52 -12.15
N TYR A 582 4.03 -18.47 -12.58
CA TYR A 582 5.07 -18.21 -13.58
C TYR A 582 4.47 -17.87 -14.95
N LEU A 583 3.47 -18.60 -15.40
CA LEU A 583 2.86 -18.35 -16.69
C LEU A 583 2.19 -16.98 -16.73
N GLY A 584 1.45 -16.61 -15.67
CA GLY A 584 0.82 -15.30 -15.56
C GLY A 584 1.85 -14.17 -15.51
N PHE A 585 2.89 -14.33 -14.68
CA PHE A 585 3.99 -13.37 -14.56
C PHE A 585 4.75 -13.17 -15.87
N ILE A 586 5.20 -14.25 -16.52
CA ILE A 586 6.02 -14.18 -17.72
C ILE A 586 5.22 -13.59 -18.88
N ALA A 587 3.98 -14.06 -19.09
CA ALA A 587 3.13 -13.59 -20.16
C ALA A 587 2.82 -12.09 -20.02
N SER A 588 2.46 -11.62 -18.81
CA SER A 588 2.17 -10.20 -18.60
C SER A 588 3.43 -9.34 -18.66
N ALA A 589 4.55 -9.78 -18.07
CA ALA A 589 5.81 -9.05 -18.09
C ALA A 589 6.36 -8.85 -19.50
N LEU A 590 6.38 -9.91 -20.31
CA LEU A 590 6.86 -9.87 -21.69
C LEU A 590 5.95 -9.04 -22.58
N LEU A 591 4.63 -9.25 -22.50
CA LEU A 591 3.70 -8.50 -23.33
C LEU A 591 3.73 -7.02 -22.99
N TYR A 592 3.80 -6.66 -21.71
CA TYR A 592 3.94 -5.26 -21.30
C TYR A 592 5.21 -4.63 -21.86
N TYR A 593 6.35 -5.33 -21.77
CA TYR A 593 7.61 -4.86 -22.33
C TYR A 593 7.52 -4.61 -23.83
N VAL A 594 6.97 -5.57 -24.59
CA VAL A 594 6.79 -5.46 -26.05
C VAL A 594 5.87 -4.29 -26.41
N LEU A 595 4.73 -4.15 -25.72
CA LEU A 595 3.79 -3.05 -25.96
C LEU A 595 4.43 -1.69 -25.67
N CYS A 596 5.22 -1.57 -24.61
CA CYS A 596 5.97 -0.35 -24.29
C CYS A 596 7.14 -0.10 -25.25
N LYS A 597 7.64 -1.11 -25.97
CA LYS A 597 8.61 -0.92 -27.06
C LYS A 597 7.96 -0.42 -28.34
N ILE A 598 6.78 -0.96 -28.68
CA ILE A 598 6.02 -0.56 -29.88
C ILE A 598 5.39 0.82 -29.67
N SER A 599 4.86 1.08 -28.47
CA SER A 599 4.22 2.32 -28.09
C SER A 599 4.80 2.82 -26.76
N PRO A 600 5.89 3.61 -26.80
CA PRO A 600 6.59 4.08 -25.61
C PRO A 600 5.71 4.82 -24.62
N VAL A 601 5.97 4.58 -23.33
CA VAL A 601 5.38 5.33 -22.22
C VAL A 601 6.27 6.52 -21.85
N PRO A 602 5.70 7.63 -21.34
CA PRO A 602 6.49 8.79 -20.93
C PRO A 602 7.34 8.50 -19.69
N ALA A 603 8.40 9.29 -19.50
CA ALA A 603 9.31 9.23 -18.36
C ALA A 603 10.03 7.89 -18.17
N CYS A 604 10.64 7.36 -19.24
CA CYS A 604 11.57 6.23 -19.17
C CYS A 604 13.01 6.72 -18.98
N GLY A 605 13.71 6.20 -17.97
CA GLY A 605 15.15 6.45 -17.81
C GLY A 605 15.95 5.81 -18.96
N GLN A 606 16.87 6.55 -19.57
CA GLN A 606 17.75 5.98 -20.60
C GLN A 606 18.79 5.02 -20.00
N LYS A 607 19.26 5.31 -18.78
CA LYS A 607 20.19 4.50 -17.98
C LYS A 607 19.62 4.27 -16.58
N TRP A 608 20.09 3.22 -15.93
CA TRP A 608 19.85 3.01 -14.50
C TRP A 608 20.45 4.18 -13.71
N PRO A 609 19.74 4.73 -12.71
CA PRO A 609 20.30 5.76 -11.84
C PRO A 609 21.59 5.21 -11.17
N SER A 610 22.69 5.96 -11.28
CA SER A 610 24.00 5.58 -10.72
C SER A 610 24.04 5.61 -9.20
N GLU A 611 23.17 6.41 -8.58
CA GLU A 611 22.99 6.48 -7.14
C GLU A 611 21.53 6.17 -6.79
N ILE A 612 21.34 5.33 -5.77
CA ILE A 612 20.07 5.25 -5.06
C ILE A 612 19.95 6.63 -4.42
N ILE A 613 19.08 7.47 -4.97
CA ILE A 613 18.88 8.86 -4.54
C ILE A 613 18.62 8.87 -3.03
N ASP A 614 19.67 9.16 -2.25
CA ASP A 614 19.50 9.62 -0.88
C ASP A 614 18.88 11.02 -0.97
N ASP A 615 18.00 11.37 -0.03
CA ASP A 615 17.14 12.58 -0.10
C ASP A 615 17.89 13.91 -0.30
N ASP A 616 19.23 13.91 -0.20
CA ASP A 616 20.08 15.10 -0.27
C ASP A 616 20.25 15.65 -1.72
N ASP A 617 19.91 14.87 -2.77
CA ASP A 617 20.12 15.29 -4.18
C ASP A 617 18.86 15.74 -4.94
N LYS A 618 17.77 16.07 -4.23
CA LYS A 618 16.58 16.64 -4.90
C LYS A 618 16.85 17.97 -5.61
N GLU A 619 17.89 18.71 -5.22
CA GLU A 619 18.37 19.89 -5.97
C GLU A 619 19.07 19.51 -7.29
N ILE A 620 19.81 18.41 -7.34
CA ILE A 620 20.60 18.02 -8.52
C ILE A 620 19.72 17.54 -9.69
N ILE A 621 18.56 16.94 -9.40
CA ILE A 621 17.60 16.51 -10.44
C ILE A 621 16.83 17.70 -11.01
N LEU A 622 16.56 18.74 -10.22
CA LEU A 622 15.95 19.98 -10.73
C LEU A 622 16.90 20.68 -11.72
N ASP A 623 18.20 20.69 -11.46
CA ASP A 623 19.18 21.25 -12.38
C ASP A 623 19.31 20.41 -13.66
N THR A 624 19.33 19.08 -13.56
CA THR A 624 19.46 18.19 -14.73
C THR A 624 18.22 18.21 -15.64
N ILE A 625 17.02 18.39 -15.08
CA ILE A 625 15.77 18.55 -15.86
C ILE A 625 15.70 19.95 -16.49
N THR A 626 16.23 20.98 -15.83
CA THR A 626 16.28 22.35 -16.37
C THR A 626 17.28 22.47 -17.52
N ILE A 627 18.40 21.73 -17.46
CA ILE A 627 19.38 21.64 -18.55
C ILE A 627 18.77 20.95 -19.79
N ASN A 628 18.10 19.80 -19.61
CA ASN A 628 17.45 19.09 -20.73
C ASN A 628 16.27 19.87 -21.35
N LYS A 629 15.54 20.68 -20.57
CA LYS A 629 14.51 21.59 -21.11
C LYS A 629 15.08 22.80 -21.85
N LYS A 630 16.31 23.23 -21.52
CA LYS A 630 17.02 24.27 -22.30
C LYS A 630 17.51 23.70 -23.63
N GLU A 631 18.12 22.52 -23.63
CA GLU A 631 18.62 21.88 -24.85
C GLU A 631 17.48 21.54 -25.83
N GLN A 632 16.32 21.09 -25.36
CA GLN A 632 15.15 20.86 -26.23
C GLN A 632 14.49 22.14 -26.79
N ASN A 633 14.69 23.30 -26.16
CA ASN A 633 14.15 24.56 -26.64
C ASN A 633 15.09 25.29 -27.61
N ASP A 634 16.39 25.00 -27.57
CA ASP A 634 17.38 25.57 -28.49
C ASP A 634 17.40 24.83 -29.85
N ASP A 635 16.97 23.57 -29.91
CA ASP A 635 16.83 22.80 -31.16
C ASP A 635 15.56 23.12 -31.99
N ILE A 636 14.73 24.07 -31.55
CA ILE A 636 13.52 24.54 -32.28
C ILE A 636 13.72 25.95 -32.88
N LYS A 637 14.94 26.51 -32.80
CA LYS A 637 15.31 27.73 -33.51
C LYS A 637 16.51 27.49 -34.43
N LEU A 638 16.25 26.86 -35.58
CA LEU A 638 16.93 27.11 -36.86
C LEU A 638 16.07 26.62 -38.02
#